data_AF-A0A7V3W2J8-F1
#
_entry.id   AF-A0A7V3W2J8-F1
#
_cell.length_a   1.000
_cell.length_b   1.000
_cell.length_c   1.000
_cell.angle_alpha   90.00
_cell.angle_beta   90.00
_cell.angle_gamma   90.00
#
_symmetry.space_group_name_H-M   'P 1'
#
loop_
_entity.id
_entity.type
_entity.pdbx_description
1 polymer ?
#
loop_
_entity_poly.entity_id
_entity_poly.type
_entity_poly.pdbx_seq_one_letter_code
_entity_poly.pdbx_strand_id
1 'polypeptide(L)'
;MGNRIKYVLFSSIMVLLLFAAAETALRVFRLCPPPEFFVETKDDQGQVWTKYKAGIKPRFPKIKKPGTFRIMVFGESSVMGYPFHPRASFPAMLELALNKSDPQKTIEVLNLGASGITSLQIYYCLRQALKYQPDLVVIYAGQNEFFQASLFADWKHPFLDRSLDVLRLHSRIYQLFRKTDQLLTMFPAAVGTRQELAEKLNFNLDKLPMENRPMSQQFYENRIQSFQYHMNRILELLSRRKIPTVLCTVAVNLKDWPPEWLPFPPQLSASQSELLKNQLYQASLDIADGQLQKANELLEKSRQLAQDYAMYYFVKAWMEYKQGEMESSRRDFLLARQFDNSRHRAPPEINPKLRELAVKYQAVLADIDSRFMKISRPVPGFDWFIDHVHPNLPGQRLIAEELYQILVLNRLVPLNKPLPECPAVDEFKKAFKLDDNFLDEVNLHMAIYYLLQRRLPEREKHTINFLSQDFARHSDHVLSGICLASILLAQYQEAAAVDFLGTLFLKNNPSQVRKTLEHYFFPKIIMQGNFLLFHLNLDPALPPLRGIMLVRAETKTAMQKSSLPLEQYQWIFQYHPAENRFENITAAFREKYQAGKNLCNRPQKARYDIVAFYKQKPGIFRVNDSSLKASGNYLEMQMTGKDPWFAFPLEIDPWATTNIELQLALTPDDPKIHQAELNLYWATTEPPEFSETQKLSLPIRADGKPHPLLIDLMGNINWLSSGKVSALRLDPADFKGRAQIRGFKVTLCAL
;
A
#
# COMPACT_ATOMS: atom_id res chain seq x y z
N MET A 1 25.42 38.67 -40.16
CA MET A 1 24.65 37.40 -40.00
C MET A 1 25.54 36.14 -40.07
N GLY A 2 26.51 36.05 -41.00
CA GLY A 2 27.34 34.85 -41.22
C GLY A 2 28.23 34.37 -40.04
N ASN A 3 28.82 35.27 -39.24
CA ASN A 3 29.69 34.86 -38.13
C ASN A 3 28.93 34.26 -36.95
N ARG A 4 27.75 34.79 -36.59
CA ARG A 4 26.90 34.21 -35.53
C ARG A 4 26.46 32.78 -35.85
N ILE A 5 26.11 32.51 -37.11
CA ILE A 5 25.73 31.17 -37.56
C ILE A 5 26.92 30.21 -37.43
N LYS A 6 28.13 30.62 -37.84
CA LYS A 6 29.35 29.80 -37.69
C LYS A 6 29.67 29.49 -36.22
N TYR A 7 29.54 30.46 -35.30
CA TYR A 7 29.75 30.24 -33.87
C TYR A 7 28.70 29.30 -33.26
N VAL A 8 27.42 29.45 -33.62
CA VAL A 8 26.36 28.54 -33.17
C VAL A 8 26.59 27.12 -33.70
N LEU A 9 27.01 26.98 -34.96
CA LEU A 9 27.32 25.68 -35.54
C LEU A 9 28.52 25.02 -34.85
N PHE A 10 29.61 25.77 -34.64
CA PHE A 10 30.83 25.29 -33.98
C PHE A 10 30.57 24.88 -32.53
N SER A 11 29.85 25.70 -31.76
CA SER A 11 29.47 25.38 -30.38
C SER A 11 28.55 24.15 -30.32
N SER A 12 27.60 24.02 -31.23
CA SER A 12 26.74 22.82 -31.32
C SER A 12 27.54 21.55 -31.62
N ILE A 13 28.52 21.62 -32.53
CA ILE A 13 29.42 20.50 -32.84
C ILE A 13 30.27 20.12 -31.63
N MET A 14 30.84 21.09 -30.92
CA MET A 14 31.61 20.84 -29.70
C MET A 14 30.77 20.17 -28.61
N VAL A 15 29.53 20.60 -28.41
CA VAL A 15 28.60 19.96 -27.47
C VAL A 15 28.32 18.51 -27.88
N LEU A 16 28.03 18.24 -29.16
CA LEU A 16 27.82 16.88 -29.64
C LEU A 16 29.05 15.98 -29.45
N LEU A 17 30.26 16.50 -29.67
CA LEU A 17 31.51 15.77 -29.44
C LEU A 17 31.71 15.44 -27.96
N LEU A 18 31.39 16.37 -27.05
CA LEU A 18 31.44 16.12 -25.60
C LEU A 18 30.44 15.05 -25.16
N PHE A 19 29.20 15.11 -25.67
CA PHE A 19 28.20 14.07 -25.42
C PHE A 19 28.65 12.71 -25.97
N ALA A 20 29.23 12.67 -27.18
CA ALA A 20 29.75 11.44 -27.76
C ALA A 20 30.93 10.87 -26.94
N ALA A 21 31.85 11.72 -26.46
CA ALA A 21 32.96 11.32 -25.62
C ALA A 21 32.49 10.78 -24.26
N ALA A 22 31.54 11.45 -23.61
CA ALA A 22 30.95 11.00 -22.34
C ALA A 22 30.18 9.67 -22.49
N GLU A 23 29.41 9.51 -23.56
CA GLU A 23 28.69 8.27 -23.87
C GLU A 23 29.69 7.14 -24.14
N THR A 24 30.77 7.42 -24.88
CA THR A 24 31.84 6.47 -25.15
C THR A 24 32.55 6.05 -23.87
N ALA A 25 32.88 6.98 -22.98
CA ALA A 25 33.48 6.68 -21.69
C ALA A 25 32.56 5.78 -20.85
N LEU A 26 31.28 6.14 -20.71
CA LEU A 26 30.31 5.31 -19.99
C LEU A 26 30.19 3.91 -20.62
N ARG A 27 30.29 3.80 -21.96
CA ARG A 27 30.31 2.53 -22.70
C ARG A 27 31.51 1.66 -22.34
N VAL A 28 32.72 2.22 -22.48
CA VAL A 28 34.01 1.56 -22.20
C VAL A 28 34.05 1.05 -20.76
N PHE A 29 33.66 1.88 -19.79
CA PHE A 29 33.68 1.53 -18.36
C PHE A 29 32.48 0.68 -17.90
N ARG A 30 31.60 0.23 -18.81
CA ARG A 30 30.42 -0.59 -18.45
C ARG A 30 29.45 0.07 -17.45
N LEU A 31 29.47 1.40 -17.33
CA LEU A 31 28.64 2.16 -16.41
C LEU A 31 27.25 2.45 -17.01
N CYS A 32 26.23 2.50 -16.15
CA CYS A 32 24.85 2.88 -16.51
C CYS A 32 24.28 2.19 -17.77
N PRO A 33 24.30 0.84 -17.85
CA PRO A 33 23.78 0.14 -19.02
C PRO A 33 22.28 0.43 -19.25
N PRO A 34 21.79 0.28 -20.50
CA PRO A 34 20.37 0.26 -20.81
C PRO A 34 19.59 -0.74 -19.93
N PRO A 35 18.27 -0.55 -19.74
CA PRO A 35 17.49 -1.44 -18.91
C PRO A 35 17.44 -2.84 -19.53
N GLU A 36 17.96 -3.82 -18.80
CA GLU A 36 17.85 -5.23 -19.16
C GLU A 36 16.55 -5.81 -18.60
N PHE A 37 15.78 -6.45 -19.45
CA PHE A 37 14.57 -7.18 -19.05
C PHE A 37 14.84 -8.65 -18.77
N PHE A 38 15.98 -9.17 -19.22
CA PHE A 38 16.34 -10.58 -19.10
C PHE A 38 17.75 -10.72 -18.52
N VAL A 39 17.92 -11.67 -17.61
CA VAL A 39 19.22 -12.08 -17.07
C VAL A 39 19.43 -13.56 -17.37
N GLU A 40 20.65 -13.93 -17.73
CA GLU A 40 21.03 -15.32 -17.97
C GLU A 40 21.80 -15.86 -16.77
N THR A 41 21.42 -17.04 -16.28
CA THR A 41 22.06 -17.73 -15.15
C THR A 41 22.37 -19.17 -15.54
N LYS A 42 23.49 -19.73 -15.09
CA LYS A 42 23.79 -21.16 -15.25
C LYS A 42 23.31 -21.93 -14.02
N ASP A 43 22.78 -23.12 -14.22
CA ASP A 43 22.60 -24.10 -13.13
C ASP A 43 23.85 -24.97 -12.95
N ASP A 44 23.80 -25.87 -11.97
CA ASP A 44 24.90 -26.77 -11.60
C ASP A 44 25.30 -27.73 -12.73
N GLN A 45 24.42 -27.95 -13.70
CA GLN A 45 24.66 -28.78 -14.89
C GLN A 45 25.18 -27.94 -16.08
N GLY A 46 25.41 -26.64 -15.88
CA GLY A 46 25.89 -25.72 -16.90
C GLY A 46 24.82 -25.26 -17.90
N GLN A 47 23.55 -25.65 -17.73
CA GLN A 47 22.46 -25.18 -18.58
C GLN A 47 22.21 -23.70 -18.33
N VAL A 48 22.14 -22.92 -19.42
CA VAL A 48 21.86 -21.49 -19.35
C VAL A 48 20.35 -21.26 -19.34
N TRP A 49 19.87 -20.70 -18.23
CA TRP A 49 18.51 -20.26 -18.04
C TRP A 49 18.39 -18.76 -18.25
N THR A 50 17.29 -18.34 -18.85
CA THR A 50 16.89 -16.95 -18.96
C THR A 50 15.82 -16.67 -17.92
N LYS A 51 15.98 -15.57 -17.18
CA LYS A 51 15.01 -15.07 -16.21
C LYS A 51 14.55 -13.68 -16.63
N TYR A 52 13.24 -13.50 -16.78
CA TYR A 52 12.65 -12.18 -16.90
C TYR A 52 12.78 -11.42 -15.57
N LYS A 53 13.15 -10.14 -15.60
CA LYS A 53 13.44 -9.35 -14.37
C LYS A 53 12.22 -8.64 -13.80
N ALA A 54 11.17 -8.46 -14.60
CA ALA A 54 9.96 -7.75 -14.18
C ALA A 54 8.79 -8.73 -13.97
N GLY A 55 7.71 -8.24 -13.36
CA GLY A 55 6.49 -9.02 -13.12
C GLY A 55 6.71 -10.37 -12.42
N ILE A 56 6.13 -11.44 -12.98
CA ILE A 56 6.19 -12.82 -12.45
C ILE A 56 7.55 -13.51 -12.63
N LYS A 57 8.50 -12.88 -13.34
CA LYS A 57 9.88 -13.35 -13.53
C LYS A 57 10.02 -14.82 -14.01
N PRO A 58 9.31 -15.24 -15.08
CA PRO A 58 9.44 -16.58 -15.63
C PRO A 58 10.90 -16.91 -15.91
N ARG A 59 11.24 -18.18 -15.65
CA ARG A 59 12.54 -18.76 -15.93
C ARG A 59 12.37 -19.83 -17.01
N PHE A 60 13.06 -19.68 -18.13
CA PHE A 60 12.97 -20.59 -19.27
C PHE A 60 14.35 -20.86 -19.87
N PRO A 61 14.57 -22.00 -20.56
CA PRO A 61 15.85 -22.29 -21.19
C PRO A 61 16.23 -21.24 -22.23
N LYS A 62 17.48 -20.75 -22.20
CA LYS A 62 17.98 -19.80 -23.21
C LYS A 62 17.84 -20.35 -24.62
N ILE A 63 18.21 -21.61 -24.80
CA ILE A 63 18.05 -22.35 -26.04
C ILE A 63 16.69 -23.04 -25.98
N LYS A 64 15.81 -22.67 -26.92
CA LYS A 64 14.50 -23.29 -27.08
C LYS A 64 14.66 -24.77 -27.42
N LYS A 65 13.92 -25.64 -26.72
CA LYS A 65 14.00 -27.08 -26.96
C LYS A 65 13.41 -27.43 -28.34
N PRO A 66 13.98 -28.41 -29.07
CA PRO A 66 13.38 -28.89 -30.32
C PRO A 66 11.93 -29.35 -30.12
N GLY A 67 11.07 -29.10 -31.11
CA GLY A 67 9.64 -29.47 -31.07
C GLY A 67 8.76 -28.62 -30.14
N THR A 68 9.32 -27.63 -29.45
CA THR A 68 8.54 -26.69 -28.62
C THR A 68 7.97 -25.56 -29.48
N PHE A 69 6.69 -25.22 -29.32
CA PHE A 69 6.08 -24.02 -29.87
C PHE A 69 5.98 -22.95 -28.77
N ARG A 70 6.60 -21.79 -28.97
CA ARG A 70 6.77 -20.74 -27.96
C ARG A 70 5.92 -19.52 -28.28
N ILE A 71 4.94 -19.27 -27.42
CA ILE A 71 4.10 -18.08 -27.41
C ILE A 71 4.68 -17.10 -26.38
N MET A 72 4.95 -15.86 -26.77
CA MET A 72 5.32 -14.80 -25.83
C MET A 72 4.18 -13.81 -25.67
N VAL A 73 3.67 -13.67 -24.45
CA VAL A 73 2.56 -12.77 -24.13
C VAL A 73 3.11 -11.53 -23.44
N PHE A 74 2.98 -10.37 -24.08
CA PHE A 74 3.40 -9.09 -23.55
C PHE A 74 2.21 -8.27 -23.08
N GLY A 75 2.41 -7.56 -21.98
CA GLY A 75 1.44 -6.59 -21.51
C GLY A 75 1.70 -6.13 -20.10
N GLU A 76 0.63 -5.68 -19.47
CA GLU A 76 0.69 -4.94 -18.21
C GLU A 76 0.39 -5.86 -17.01
N SER A 77 -0.08 -5.31 -15.89
CA SER A 77 -0.48 -6.06 -14.69
C SER A 77 -1.58 -7.10 -14.97
N SER A 78 -2.48 -6.82 -15.91
CA SER A 78 -3.52 -7.77 -16.34
C SER A 78 -2.93 -9.03 -16.99
N VAL A 79 -1.87 -8.90 -17.79
CA VAL A 79 -1.12 -10.05 -18.36
C VAL A 79 -0.32 -10.76 -17.30
N MET A 80 0.33 -10.00 -16.42
CA MET A 80 1.04 -10.54 -15.26
C MET A 80 0.12 -11.45 -14.43
N GLY A 81 -1.19 -11.16 -14.44
CA GLY A 81 -2.24 -11.91 -13.74
C GLY A 81 -2.56 -11.35 -12.38
N TYR A 82 -2.31 -10.05 -12.13
CA TYR A 82 -2.64 -9.43 -10.85
C TYR A 82 -4.14 -9.54 -10.54
N PRO A 83 -4.54 -9.84 -9.29
CA PRO A 83 -3.70 -10.20 -8.13
C PRO A 83 -3.34 -11.70 -8.02
N PHE A 84 -3.86 -12.55 -8.92
CA PHE A 84 -3.71 -14.01 -8.87
C PHE A 84 -2.37 -14.57 -9.40
N HIS A 85 -1.38 -13.72 -9.60
CA HIS A 85 -0.14 -14.12 -10.26
C HIS A 85 0.78 -14.94 -9.34
N PRO A 86 1.58 -15.88 -9.88
CA PRO A 86 1.60 -16.36 -11.26
C PRO A 86 0.55 -17.44 -11.56
N ARG A 87 -0.16 -17.94 -10.53
CA ARG A 87 -0.88 -19.22 -10.57
C ARG A 87 -2.16 -19.19 -11.40
N ALA A 88 -2.81 -18.04 -11.55
CA ALA A 88 -4.08 -17.93 -12.28
C ALA A 88 -4.12 -16.76 -13.26
N SER A 89 -3.02 -16.57 -14.01
CA SER A 89 -2.97 -15.62 -15.12
C SER A 89 -3.55 -16.23 -16.40
N PHE A 90 -4.21 -15.43 -17.25
CA PHE A 90 -4.74 -15.95 -18.52
C PHE A 90 -3.66 -16.61 -19.42
N PRO A 91 -2.37 -16.21 -19.42
CA PRO A 91 -1.33 -16.95 -20.15
C PRO A 91 -1.12 -18.37 -19.61
N ALA A 92 -1.18 -18.57 -18.29
CA ALA A 92 -1.06 -19.90 -17.69
C ALA A 92 -2.29 -20.78 -18.00
N MET A 93 -3.49 -20.19 -17.97
CA MET A 93 -4.71 -20.89 -18.38
C MET A 93 -4.67 -21.28 -19.87
N LEU A 94 -4.19 -20.37 -20.73
CA LEU A 94 -4.00 -20.63 -22.16
C LEU A 94 -2.97 -21.75 -22.41
N GLU A 95 -1.84 -21.75 -21.70
CA GLU A 95 -0.84 -22.83 -21.79
C GLU A 95 -1.45 -24.19 -21.45
N LEU A 96 -2.19 -24.27 -20.35
CA LEU A 96 -2.84 -25.51 -19.93
C LEU A 96 -3.84 -25.98 -20.99
N ALA A 97 -4.69 -25.09 -21.49
CA ALA A 97 -5.70 -25.42 -22.50
C ALA A 97 -5.06 -25.94 -23.80
N LEU A 98 -3.99 -25.29 -24.28
CA LEU A 98 -3.27 -25.67 -25.49
C LEU A 98 -2.57 -27.04 -25.34
N ASN A 99 -1.86 -27.28 -24.23
CA ASN A 99 -1.17 -28.56 -24.02
C ASN A 99 -2.15 -29.72 -23.75
N LYS A 100 -3.30 -29.47 -23.12
CA LYS A 100 -4.36 -30.47 -22.98
C LYS A 100 -5.01 -30.83 -24.31
N SER A 101 -5.06 -29.88 -25.24
CA SER A 101 -5.63 -30.11 -26.56
C SER A 101 -4.82 -31.08 -27.39
N ASP A 102 -3.49 -31.00 -27.33
CA ASP A 102 -2.63 -31.94 -28.05
C ASP A 102 -1.43 -32.31 -27.17
N PRO A 103 -1.51 -33.41 -26.39
CA PRO A 103 -0.42 -33.86 -25.53
C PRO A 103 0.86 -34.25 -26.28
N GLN A 104 0.81 -34.40 -27.61
CA GLN A 104 1.99 -34.68 -28.43
C GLN A 104 2.77 -33.41 -28.79
N LYS A 105 2.21 -32.24 -28.52
CA LYS A 105 2.85 -30.94 -28.76
C LYS A 105 3.28 -30.35 -27.43
N THR A 106 4.47 -29.76 -27.43
CA THR A 106 4.95 -28.96 -26.30
C THR A 106 4.71 -27.50 -26.62
N ILE A 107 3.72 -26.89 -25.98
CA ILE A 107 3.43 -25.46 -26.14
C ILE A 107 3.88 -24.74 -24.86
N GLU A 108 4.77 -23.76 -25.01
CA GLU A 108 5.25 -22.92 -23.93
C GLU A 108 4.66 -21.52 -24.09
N VAL A 109 3.97 -21.03 -23.05
CA VAL A 109 3.40 -19.67 -23.03
C VAL A 109 4.14 -18.83 -21.99
N LEU A 110 5.06 -18.00 -22.48
CA LEU A 110 5.86 -17.12 -21.64
C LEU A 110 5.07 -15.85 -21.30
N ASN A 111 4.65 -15.74 -20.04
CA ASN A 111 4.03 -14.53 -19.51
C ASN A 111 5.09 -13.47 -19.20
N LEU A 112 5.20 -12.48 -20.09
CA LEU A 112 6.09 -11.32 -19.99
C LEU A 112 5.31 -10.05 -19.59
N GLY A 113 4.24 -10.23 -18.82
CA GLY A 113 3.48 -9.14 -18.21
C GLY A 113 4.19 -8.53 -17.00
N ALA A 114 4.07 -7.22 -16.81
CA ALA A 114 4.56 -6.54 -15.63
C ALA A 114 3.69 -5.35 -15.21
N SER A 115 3.60 -5.11 -13.90
CA SER A 115 2.82 -3.98 -13.36
C SER A 115 3.44 -2.62 -13.72
N GLY A 116 2.59 -1.64 -13.98
CA GLY A 116 2.94 -0.25 -14.20
C GLY A 116 3.78 0.05 -15.44
N ILE A 117 4.04 -0.92 -16.33
CA ILE A 117 4.77 -0.69 -17.57
C ILE A 117 3.85 -0.09 -18.65
N THR A 118 4.41 0.65 -19.60
CA THR A 118 3.68 1.23 -20.75
C THR A 118 4.08 0.56 -22.06
N SER A 119 3.46 0.99 -23.16
CA SER A 119 3.81 0.58 -24.53
C SER A 119 5.30 0.73 -24.86
N LEU A 120 5.99 1.73 -24.28
CA LEU A 120 7.42 1.95 -24.45
C LEU A 120 8.27 0.82 -23.86
N GLN A 121 7.99 0.43 -22.62
CA GLN A 121 8.72 -0.65 -21.96
C GLN A 121 8.42 -2.01 -22.63
N ILE A 122 7.18 -2.21 -23.11
CA ILE A 122 6.83 -3.40 -23.90
C ILE A 122 7.68 -3.46 -25.17
N TYR A 123 7.82 -2.35 -25.90
CA TYR A 123 8.68 -2.30 -27.09
C TYR A 123 10.13 -2.69 -26.77
N TYR A 124 10.69 -2.20 -25.67
CA TYR A 124 12.07 -2.52 -25.26
C TYR A 124 12.23 -3.97 -24.83
N CYS A 125 11.26 -4.47 -24.06
CA CYS A 125 11.23 -5.86 -23.64
C CYS A 125 11.16 -6.79 -24.86
N LEU A 126 10.25 -6.51 -25.81
CA LEU A 126 10.11 -7.29 -27.03
C LEU A 126 11.41 -7.33 -27.84
N ARG A 127 12.08 -6.18 -28.04
CA ARG A 127 13.37 -6.14 -28.76
C ARG A 127 14.41 -7.10 -28.18
N GLN A 128 14.48 -7.18 -26.85
CA GLN A 128 15.39 -8.11 -26.16
C GLN A 128 14.89 -9.55 -26.22
N ALA A 129 13.57 -9.76 -26.18
CA ALA A 129 12.95 -11.08 -26.17
C ALA A 129 13.09 -11.83 -27.50
N LEU A 130 13.19 -11.12 -28.63
CA LEU A 130 13.27 -11.73 -29.97
C LEU A 130 14.44 -12.70 -30.16
N LYS A 131 15.53 -12.56 -29.40
CA LYS A 131 16.66 -13.52 -29.46
C LYS A 131 16.30 -14.90 -28.89
N TYR A 132 15.19 -15.01 -28.16
CA TYR A 132 14.67 -16.25 -27.59
C TYR A 132 13.60 -16.92 -28.46
N GLN A 133 13.55 -16.58 -29.76
CA GLN A 133 12.84 -17.32 -30.80
C GLN A 133 11.34 -17.59 -30.50
N PRO A 134 10.51 -16.55 -30.33
CA PRO A 134 9.06 -16.72 -30.30
C PRO A 134 8.55 -17.21 -31.65
N ASP A 135 7.59 -18.14 -31.65
CA ASP A 135 6.83 -18.52 -32.86
C ASP A 135 5.56 -17.68 -33.01
N LEU A 136 5.05 -17.14 -31.91
CA LEU A 136 3.86 -16.32 -31.85
C LEU A 136 4.02 -15.26 -30.76
N VAL A 137 3.55 -14.04 -31.03
CA VAL A 137 3.50 -12.96 -30.05
C VAL A 137 2.06 -12.54 -29.82
N VAL A 138 1.67 -12.42 -28.55
CA VAL A 138 0.37 -11.87 -28.12
C VAL A 138 0.62 -10.56 -27.38
N ILE A 139 -0.12 -9.50 -27.71
CA ILE A 139 0.00 -8.19 -27.04
C ILE A 139 -1.34 -7.79 -26.46
N TYR A 140 -1.40 -7.59 -25.14
CA TYR A 140 -2.55 -7.05 -24.41
C TYR A 140 -2.08 -5.84 -23.59
N ALA A 141 -2.26 -4.62 -24.13
CA ALA A 141 -1.68 -3.41 -23.53
C ALA A 141 -2.45 -2.14 -23.91
N GLY A 142 -2.42 -1.16 -23.01
CA GLY A 142 -3.00 0.17 -23.22
C GLY A 142 -3.64 0.79 -21.97
N GLN A 143 -3.65 0.07 -20.84
CA GLN A 143 -4.22 0.54 -19.58
C GLN A 143 -3.29 1.54 -18.88
N ASN A 144 -1.96 1.38 -18.97
CA ASN A 144 -1.01 2.17 -18.19
C ASN A 144 -0.41 3.37 -18.92
N GLU A 145 -0.87 3.68 -20.14
CA GLU A 145 -0.26 4.75 -20.93
C GLU A 145 -0.30 6.11 -20.22
N PHE A 146 -1.21 6.30 -19.27
CA PHE A 146 -1.36 7.54 -18.51
C PHE A 146 -0.77 7.48 -17.10
N PHE A 147 -0.32 6.30 -16.65
CA PHE A 147 0.16 6.05 -15.28
C PHE A 147 1.55 6.66 -15.01
N GLN A 148 2.44 6.67 -16.01
CA GLN A 148 3.80 7.24 -15.90
C GLN A 148 3.86 8.70 -16.40
N ALA A 149 2.99 9.56 -15.91
CA ALA A 149 3.20 11.01 -16.04
C ALA A 149 4.33 11.38 -15.07
N SER A 150 5.56 11.54 -15.55
CA SER A 150 6.62 12.11 -14.70
C SER A 150 6.35 13.61 -14.50
N LEU A 151 6.91 14.19 -13.44
CA LEU A 151 6.91 15.65 -13.15
C LEU A 151 7.38 16.55 -14.31
N PHE A 152 7.92 15.96 -15.39
CA PHE A 152 8.44 16.65 -16.58
C PHE A 152 7.63 16.38 -17.87
N ALA A 153 6.49 15.69 -17.77
CA ALA A 153 5.80 15.15 -18.92
C ALA A 153 4.96 16.19 -19.68
N ASP A 154 4.63 17.34 -19.06
CA ASP A 154 3.92 18.45 -19.70
C ASP A 154 4.79 19.29 -20.66
N TRP A 155 6.13 19.17 -20.63
CA TRP A 155 7.03 20.02 -21.44
C TRP A 155 7.45 19.40 -22.79
N LYS A 156 7.16 18.12 -23.05
CA LYS A 156 7.78 17.43 -24.20
C LYS A 156 6.92 17.44 -25.46
N HIS A 157 7.38 18.17 -26.47
CA HIS A 157 6.83 18.12 -27.82
C HIS A 157 6.88 16.69 -28.39
N PRO A 158 5.82 16.16 -29.05
CA PRO A 158 5.74 14.77 -29.52
C PRO A 158 6.91 14.30 -30.38
N PHE A 159 7.47 15.21 -31.19
CA PHE A 159 8.63 14.93 -32.04
C PHE A 159 9.93 14.71 -31.23
N LEU A 160 10.10 15.47 -30.15
CA LEU A 160 11.25 15.31 -29.26
C LEU A 160 11.09 14.03 -28.42
N ASP A 161 9.91 13.73 -27.90
CA ASP A 161 9.73 12.52 -27.09
C ASP A 161 9.99 11.23 -27.88
N ARG A 162 9.57 11.18 -29.14
CA ARG A 162 9.83 10.06 -30.07
C ARG A 162 11.30 9.93 -30.47
N SER A 163 12.01 11.03 -30.65
CA SER A 163 13.45 11.01 -30.99
C SER A 163 14.33 10.67 -29.78
N LEU A 164 13.86 10.98 -28.57
CA LEU A 164 14.49 10.57 -27.32
C LEU A 164 14.39 9.06 -27.04
N ASP A 165 13.55 8.29 -27.73
CA ASP A 165 13.48 6.82 -27.54
C ASP A 165 14.78 6.10 -27.92
N VAL A 166 15.49 6.59 -28.92
CA VAL A 166 16.82 6.06 -29.26
C VAL A 166 17.79 6.30 -28.10
N LEU A 167 17.71 7.47 -27.45
CA LEU A 167 18.52 7.81 -26.27
C LEU A 167 18.09 6.99 -25.05
N ARG A 168 16.78 6.83 -24.80
CA ARG A 168 16.21 5.97 -23.76
C ARG A 168 16.65 4.50 -23.91
N LEU A 169 16.81 4.03 -25.14
CA LEU A 169 17.24 2.66 -25.47
C LEU A 169 18.74 2.43 -25.35
N HIS A 170 19.54 3.39 -25.78
CA HIS A 170 20.94 3.15 -26.08
C HIS A 170 21.89 4.11 -25.38
N SER A 171 21.43 5.26 -24.88
CA SER A 171 22.30 6.22 -24.20
C SER A 171 22.50 5.87 -22.73
N ARG A 172 23.75 5.60 -22.36
CA ARG A 172 24.17 5.44 -20.97
C ARG A 172 24.18 6.76 -20.22
N ILE A 173 24.35 7.88 -20.92
CA ILE A 173 24.16 9.22 -20.35
C ILE A 173 22.70 9.39 -19.89
N TYR A 174 21.74 9.01 -20.72
CA TYR A 174 20.33 9.06 -20.32
C TYR A 174 20.05 8.16 -19.10
N GLN A 175 20.64 6.97 -19.06
CA GLN A 175 20.51 6.05 -17.92
C GLN A 175 21.17 6.58 -16.65
N LEU A 176 22.29 7.31 -16.77
CA LEU A 176 22.91 8.04 -15.68
C LEU A 176 21.96 9.12 -15.16
N PHE A 177 21.40 9.96 -16.04
CA PHE A 177 20.43 10.99 -15.64
C PHE A 177 19.19 10.41 -14.96
N ARG A 178 18.66 9.29 -15.46
CA ARG A 178 17.55 8.58 -14.82
C ARG A 178 17.91 8.03 -13.44
N LYS A 179 19.12 7.47 -13.27
CA LYS A 179 19.59 7.01 -11.96
C LYS A 179 19.84 8.17 -11.01
N THR A 180 20.37 9.30 -11.48
CA THR A 180 20.56 10.50 -10.66
C THR A 180 19.22 11.13 -10.28
N ASP A 181 18.20 11.11 -11.15
CA ASP A 181 16.83 11.53 -10.82
C ASP A 181 16.20 10.62 -9.74
N GLN A 182 16.44 9.31 -9.82
CA GLN A 182 16.07 8.33 -8.78
C GLN A 182 16.88 8.49 -7.47
N LEU A 183 18.14 8.90 -7.54
CA LEU A 183 18.98 9.14 -6.36
C LEU A 183 18.68 10.49 -5.71
N LEU A 184 18.43 11.54 -6.49
CA LEU A 184 17.98 12.86 -6.02
C LEU A 184 16.57 12.80 -5.41
N THR A 185 15.77 11.78 -5.74
CA THR A 185 14.52 11.46 -5.06
C THR A 185 14.71 10.57 -3.82
N MET A 186 15.84 9.88 -3.67
CA MET A 186 16.19 9.07 -2.48
C MET A 186 17.01 9.83 -1.43
N PHE A 187 17.69 10.92 -1.78
CA PHE A 187 18.45 11.77 -0.86
C PHE A 187 17.78 13.16 -0.71
N PRO A 188 17.02 13.42 0.37
CA PRO A 188 16.52 14.75 0.65
C PRO A 188 17.59 15.78 1.09
N ALA A 189 18.86 15.41 1.20
CA ALA A 189 19.88 16.29 1.78
C ALA A 189 21.27 16.03 1.18
N ALA A 190 21.78 16.99 0.39
CA ALA A 190 23.22 17.32 0.26
C ALA A 190 23.54 18.36 -0.83
N VAL A 191 22.61 18.67 -1.74
CA VAL A 191 22.69 19.82 -2.65
C VAL A 191 21.32 20.48 -2.62
N GLY A 192 21.29 21.82 -2.50
CA GLY A 192 20.11 22.68 -2.31
C GLY A 192 18.77 22.03 -2.59
N THR A 193 17.90 22.04 -1.57
CA THR A 193 16.65 21.30 -1.54
C THR A 193 15.86 21.49 -2.83
N ARG A 194 15.17 20.44 -3.26
CA ARG A 194 14.20 20.43 -4.37
C ARG A 194 13.27 21.66 -4.37
N GLN A 195 13.06 22.24 -3.18
CA GLN A 195 12.33 23.47 -2.88
C GLN A 195 13.03 24.75 -3.38
N GLU A 196 14.35 24.91 -3.18
CA GLU A 196 15.11 26.10 -3.65
C GLU A 196 15.18 26.19 -5.18
N LEU A 197 15.29 25.05 -5.88
CA LEU A 197 15.27 25.01 -7.35
C LEU A 197 13.86 25.32 -7.88
N ALA A 198 12.82 24.91 -7.15
CA ALA A 198 11.44 25.13 -7.51
C ALA A 198 10.99 26.58 -7.22
N GLU A 199 11.44 27.18 -6.12
CA GLU A 199 11.26 28.61 -5.82
C GLU A 199 11.95 29.51 -6.85
N LYS A 200 13.20 29.19 -7.24
CA LYS A 200 13.91 29.92 -8.30
C LYS A 200 13.26 29.81 -9.68
N LEU A 201 12.46 28.76 -9.90
CA LEU A 201 11.74 28.50 -11.16
C LEU A 201 10.22 28.79 -11.07
N ASN A 202 9.73 29.38 -9.97
CA ASN A 202 8.30 29.61 -9.71
C ASN A 202 7.41 28.35 -9.76
N PHE A 203 7.98 27.18 -9.49
CA PHE A 203 7.27 25.91 -9.31
C PHE A 203 6.98 25.67 -7.84
N ASN A 204 5.70 25.70 -7.44
CA ASN A 204 5.32 25.40 -6.07
C ASN A 204 5.07 23.89 -5.91
N LEU A 205 6.04 23.15 -5.35
CA LEU A 205 6.03 21.68 -5.24
C LEU A 205 5.14 21.16 -4.10
N ASP A 206 4.77 21.99 -3.13
CA ASP A 206 3.99 21.59 -1.94
C ASP A 206 2.48 21.41 -2.22
N LYS A 207 2.04 21.53 -3.47
CA LYS A 207 0.61 21.52 -3.85
C LYS A 207 0.13 20.39 -4.74
N LEU A 208 0.89 19.32 -5.01
CA LEU A 208 0.43 18.29 -5.95
C LEU A 208 0.79 16.85 -5.57
N PRO A 209 -0.19 16.04 -5.15
CA PRO A 209 -0.25 14.66 -5.59
C PRO A 209 -0.40 14.66 -7.12
N MET A 210 0.44 13.91 -7.82
CA MET A 210 0.36 13.66 -9.27
C MET A 210 -1.05 13.27 -9.75
N GLU A 211 -1.87 12.71 -8.85
CA GLU A 211 -3.22 12.20 -9.08
C GLU A 211 -4.31 13.31 -9.21
N ASN A 212 -4.01 14.57 -8.88
CA ASN A 212 -5.02 15.64 -8.79
C ASN A 212 -4.84 16.77 -9.82
N ARG A 213 -3.88 16.67 -10.76
CA ARG A 213 -3.68 17.72 -11.78
C ARG A 213 -4.63 17.48 -12.96
N PRO A 214 -5.42 18.49 -13.40
CA PRO A 214 -6.15 18.40 -14.65
C PRO A 214 -5.15 18.11 -15.78
N MET A 215 -5.36 16.98 -16.45
CA MET A 215 -4.58 16.61 -17.61
C MET A 215 -4.90 17.61 -18.73
N SER A 216 -3.89 18.27 -19.29
CA SER A 216 -4.12 19.13 -20.46
C SER A 216 -4.53 18.28 -21.66
N GLN A 217 -5.42 18.81 -22.51
CA GLN A 217 -5.81 18.17 -23.76
C GLN A 217 -4.58 17.81 -24.62
N GLN A 218 -3.58 18.71 -24.65
CA GLN A 218 -2.33 18.47 -25.37
C GLN A 218 -1.55 17.28 -24.80
N PHE A 219 -1.43 17.17 -23.48
CA PHE A 219 -0.77 16.03 -22.85
C PHE A 219 -1.51 14.73 -23.19
N TYR A 220 -2.84 14.76 -23.11
CA TYR A 220 -3.69 13.62 -23.43
C TYR A 220 -3.44 13.11 -24.85
N GLU A 221 -3.54 14.00 -25.83
CA GLU A 221 -3.29 13.69 -27.24
C GLU A 221 -1.86 13.17 -27.46
N ASN A 222 -0.87 13.77 -26.78
CA ASN A 222 0.52 13.33 -26.86
C ASN A 222 0.69 11.89 -26.37
N ARG A 223 0.03 11.49 -25.26
CA ARG A 223 0.10 10.11 -24.75
C ARG A 223 -0.56 9.11 -25.70
N ILE A 224 -1.71 9.46 -26.27
CA ILE A 224 -2.37 8.63 -27.29
C ILE A 224 -1.48 8.46 -28.53
N GLN A 225 -0.80 9.52 -28.98
CA GLN A 225 0.13 9.46 -30.10
C GLN A 225 1.37 8.63 -29.77
N SER A 226 1.93 8.74 -28.56
CA SER A 226 3.06 7.92 -28.10
C SER A 226 2.70 6.45 -28.05
N PHE A 227 1.52 6.09 -27.53
CA PHE A 227 1.02 4.71 -27.58
C PHE A 227 0.96 4.19 -29.01
N GLN A 228 0.30 4.94 -29.91
CA GLN A 228 0.20 4.55 -31.31
C GLN A 228 1.58 4.41 -31.96
N TYR A 229 2.52 5.31 -31.65
CA TYR A 229 3.89 5.24 -32.16
C TYR A 229 4.58 3.95 -31.70
N HIS A 230 4.61 3.64 -30.40
CA HIS A 230 5.26 2.42 -29.89
C HIS A 230 4.61 1.15 -30.44
N MET A 231 3.28 1.11 -30.53
CA MET A 231 2.56 -0.03 -31.11
C MET A 231 2.89 -0.23 -32.59
N ASN A 232 2.99 0.84 -33.39
CA ASN A 232 3.50 0.74 -34.76
C ASN A 232 4.92 0.16 -34.80
N ARG A 233 5.83 0.60 -33.91
CA ARG A 233 7.21 0.09 -33.86
C ARG A 233 7.28 -1.38 -33.47
N ILE A 234 6.43 -1.82 -32.54
CA ILE A 234 6.30 -3.21 -32.14
C ILE A 234 5.84 -4.06 -33.33
N LEU A 235 4.73 -3.67 -33.97
CA LEU A 235 4.15 -4.44 -35.08
C LEU A 235 5.04 -4.45 -36.32
N GLU A 236 5.71 -3.33 -36.63
CA GLU A 236 6.70 -3.26 -37.71
C GLU A 236 7.87 -4.22 -37.46
N LEU A 237 8.35 -4.30 -36.22
CA LEU A 237 9.44 -5.20 -35.85
C LEU A 237 9.05 -6.68 -36.01
N LEU A 238 7.84 -7.05 -35.59
CA LEU A 238 7.30 -8.41 -35.71
C LEU A 238 7.02 -8.79 -37.16
N SER A 239 6.38 -7.89 -37.91
CA SER A 239 6.08 -8.06 -39.34
C SER A 239 7.35 -8.26 -40.17
N ARG A 240 8.39 -7.45 -39.95
CA ARG A 240 9.71 -7.60 -40.62
C ARG A 240 10.37 -8.96 -40.36
N ARG A 241 10.13 -9.54 -39.18
CA ARG A 241 10.64 -10.87 -38.81
C ARG A 241 9.67 -12.00 -39.16
N LYS A 242 8.53 -11.69 -39.77
CA LYS A 242 7.48 -12.64 -40.12
C LYS A 242 7.00 -13.46 -38.92
N ILE A 243 6.94 -12.83 -37.74
CA ILE A 243 6.42 -13.47 -36.52
C ILE A 243 4.92 -13.21 -36.46
N PRO A 244 4.06 -14.25 -36.51
CA PRO A 244 2.63 -14.11 -36.29
C PRO A 244 2.34 -13.33 -35.01
N THR A 245 1.35 -12.44 -35.10
CA THR A 245 1.00 -11.55 -33.99
C THR A 245 -0.50 -11.57 -33.75
N VAL A 246 -0.90 -11.75 -32.48
CA VAL A 246 -2.26 -11.50 -32.01
C VAL A 246 -2.26 -10.20 -31.22
N LEU A 247 -3.07 -9.25 -31.67
CA LEU A 247 -3.24 -7.95 -31.02
C LEU A 247 -4.58 -7.94 -30.28
N CYS A 248 -4.55 -7.71 -28.97
CA CYS A 248 -5.74 -7.72 -28.14
C CYS A 248 -6.22 -6.29 -27.84
N THR A 249 -7.52 -6.03 -27.96
CA THR A 249 -8.14 -4.88 -27.29
C THR A 249 -8.13 -5.08 -25.78
N VAL A 250 -8.20 -4.01 -24.99
CA VAL A 250 -8.23 -4.08 -23.52
C VAL A 250 -9.63 -3.77 -22.99
N ALA A 251 -10.14 -4.65 -22.12
CA ALA A 251 -11.40 -4.44 -21.42
C ALA A 251 -11.17 -3.75 -20.05
N VAL A 252 -12.19 -3.05 -19.56
CA VAL A 252 -12.17 -2.34 -18.26
C VAL A 252 -13.50 -2.48 -17.53
N ASN A 253 -13.50 -2.26 -16.22
CA ASN A 253 -14.73 -2.16 -15.43
C ASN A 253 -15.37 -0.79 -15.66
N LEU A 254 -16.55 -0.81 -16.30
CA LEU A 254 -17.35 0.37 -16.62
C LEU A 254 -18.49 0.56 -15.62
N LYS A 255 -19.10 -0.53 -15.14
CA LYS A 255 -20.33 -0.52 -14.35
C LYS A 255 -20.08 -0.20 -12.87
N ASP A 256 -19.18 -0.94 -12.24
CA ASP A 256 -19.09 -1.00 -10.77
C ASP A 256 -17.88 -0.23 -10.21
N TRP A 257 -16.99 0.27 -11.08
CA TRP A 257 -15.92 1.17 -10.68
C TRP A 257 -16.22 2.60 -11.13
N PRO A 258 -16.41 3.56 -10.21
CA PRO A 258 -16.73 4.93 -10.61
C PRO A 258 -15.54 5.69 -11.18
N PRO A 259 -15.79 6.77 -11.93
CA PRO A 259 -14.78 7.78 -12.18
C PRO A 259 -14.19 8.30 -10.86
N GLU A 260 -12.97 8.84 -10.92
CA GLU A 260 -12.42 9.53 -9.77
C GLU A 260 -13.10 10.91 -9.62
N TRP A 261 -13.29 11.40 -8.38
CA TRP A 261 -13.95 12.70 -8.09
C TRP A 261 -13.10 13.92 -8.50
N LEU A 262 -12.21 13.77 -9.47
CA LEU A 262 -11.16 14.74 -9.78
C LEU A 262 -10.85 14.83 -11.29
N PRO A 263 -10.52 16.03 -11.79
CA PRO A 263 -10.85 17.35 -11.24
C PRO A 263 -12.29 17.77 -11.60
N PHE A 264 -12.92 18.59 -10.76
CA PHE A 264 -14.15 19.29 -11.12
C PHE A 264 -13.91 20.23 -12.31
N PRO A 265 -14.96 20.57 -13.10
CA PRO A 265 -14.84 21.55 -14.15
C PRO A 265 -14.27 22.87 -13.61
N PRO A 266 -13.25 23.47 -14.25
CA PRO A 266 -12.52 24.62 -13.73
C PRO A 266 -13.39 25.88 -13.61
N GLN A 267 -14.56 25.91 -14.26
CA GLN A 267 -15.51 27.01 -14.20
C GLN A 267 -16.33 27.01 -12.89
N LEU A 268 -16.35 25.90 -12.14
CA LEU A 268 -17.10 25.82 -10.88
C LEU A 268 -16.34 26.48 -9.74
N SER A 269 -17.06 27.27 -8.94
CA SER A 269 -16.56 27.72 -7.64
C SER A 269 -16.40 26.54 -6.67
N ALA A 270 -15.66 26.74 -5.57
CA ALA A 270 -15.53 25.72 -4.53
C ALA A 270 -16.88 25.31 -3.94
N SER A 271 -17.81 26.26 -3.75
CA SER A 271 -19.16 25.98 -3.25
C SER A 271 -20.02 25.21 -4.26
N GLN A 272 -19.91 25.54 -5.55
CA GLN A 272 -20.59 24.80 -6.61
C GLN A 272 -20.04 23.38 -6.77
N SER A 273 -18.72 23.20 -6.62
CA SER A 273 -18.08 21.89 -6.66
C SER A 273 -18.55 20.99 -5.52
N GLU A 274 -18.60 21.53 -4.29
CA GLU A 274 -19.11 20.79 -3.14
C GLU A 274 -20.61 20.52 -3.26
N LEU A 275 -21.40 21.46 -3.78
CA LEU A 275 -22.82 21.25 -4.06
C LEU A 275 -23.05 20.12 -5.08
N LEU A 276 -22.34 20.15 -6.22
CA LEU A 276 -22.42 19.11 -7.25
C LEU A 276 -22.05 17.74 -6.66
N LYS A 277 -20.98 17.70 -5.86
CA LYS A 277 -20.56 16.49 -5.16
C LYS A 277 -21.63 15.94 -4.24
N ASN A 278 -22.22 16.79 -3.40
CA ASN A 278 -23.28 16.39 -2.47
C ASN A 278 -24.55 15.95 -3.19
N GLN A 279 -24.94 16.63 -4.27
CA GLN A 279 -26.11 16.26 -5.09
C GLN A 279 -25.92 14.88 -5.73
N LEU A 280 -24.77 14.62 -6.35
CA LEU A 280 -24.47 13.33 -6.98
C LEU A 280 -24.32 12.20 -5.95
N TYR A 281 -23.74 12.50 -4.79
CA TYR A 281 -23.67 11.56 -3.67
C TYR A 281 -25.06 11.20 -3.16
N GLN A 282 -25.91 12.18 -2.91
CA GLN A 282 -27.29 11.94 -2.47
C GLN A 282 -28.13 11.23 -3.53
N ALA A 283 -27.96 11.59 -4.81
CA ALA A 283 -28.65 10.90 -5.90
C ALA A 283 -28.26 9.40 -5.94
N SER A 284 -26.99 9.08 -5.69
CA SER A 284 -26.53 7.68 -5.59
C SER A 284 -27.21 6.93 -4.44
N LEU A 285 -27.41 7.58 -3.28
CA LEU A 285 -28.14 7.00 -2.15
C LEU A 285 -29.62 6.78 -2.51
N ASP A 286 -30.26 7.78 -3.11
CA ASP A 286 -31.66 7.69 -3.53
C ASP A 286 -31.87 6.57 -4.57
N ILE A 287 -30.93 6.35 -5.50
CA ILE A 287 -30.96 5.23 -6.46
C ILE A 287 -30.87 3.89 -5.72
N ALA A 288 -29.95 3.77 -4.77
CA ALA A 288 -29.77 2.56 -3.98
C ALA A 288 -31.03 2.20 -3.16
N ASP A 289 -31.74 3.22 -2.67
CA ASP A 289 -33.00 3.10 -1.93
C ASP A 289 -34.24 2.96 -2.82
N GLY A 290 -34.07 2.93 -4.15
CA GLY A 290 -35.18 2.82 -5.11
C GLY A 290 -36.00 4.11 -5.27
N GLN A 291 -35.54 5.24 -4.71
CA GLN A 291 -36.17 6.55 -4.79
C GLN A 291 -35.77 7.27 -6.09
N LEU A 292 -36.00 6.61 -7.22
CA LEU A 292 -35.50 7.02 -8.55
C LEU A 292 -35.97 8.42 -8.97
N GLN A 293 -37.16 8.85 -8.54
CA GLN A 293 -37.67 10.19 -8.83
C GLN A 293 -36.84 11.29 -8.14
N LYS A 294 -36.48 11.11 -6.87
CA LYS A 294 -35.66 12.06 -6.12
C LYS A 294 -34.23 12.11 -6.69
N ALA A 295 -33.68 10.95 -7.02
CA ALA A 295 -32.39 10.87 -7.70
C ALA A 295 -32.40 11.65 -9.02
N ASN A 296 -33.46 11.50 -9.83
CA ASN A 296 -33.59 12.21 -11.09
C ASN A 296 -33.65 13.74 -10.90
N GLU A 297 -34.38 14.22 -9.89
CA GLU A 297 -34.42 15.66 -9.55
C GLU A 297 -33.03 16.21 -9.18
N LEU A 298 -32.24 15.44 -8.44
CA LEU A 298 -30.86 15.81 -8.08
C LEU A 298 -29.92 15.74 -9.30
N LEU A 299 -30.10 14.77 -10.18
CA LEU A 299 -29.35 14.64 -11.43
C LEU A 299 -29.63 15.80 -12.38
N GLU A 300 -30.89 16.23 -12.54
CA GLU A 300 -31.21 17.40 -13.37
C GLU A 300 -30.57 18.69 -12.82
N LYS A 301 -30.54 18.86 -11.50
CA LYS A 301 -29.82 19.98 -10.86
C LYS A 301 -28.31 19.88 -11.08
N SER A 302 -27.74 18.68 -10.97
CA SER A 302 -26.32 18.42 -11.20
C SER A 302 -25.91 18.68 -12.66
N ARG A 303 -26.76 18.30 -13.62
CA ARG A 303 -26.56 18.52 -15.06
C ARG A 303 -26.43 20.00 -15.41
N GLN A 304 -27.20 20.86 -14.74
CA GLN A 304 -27.13 22.31 -14.94
C GLN A 304 -25.81 22.91 -14.46
N LEU A 305 -25.16 22.29 -13.46
CA LEU A 305 -23.86 22.71 -12.94
C LEU A 305 -22.72 22.23 -13.84
N ALA A 306 -22.74 20.97 -14.27
CA ALA A 306 -21.63 20.38 -15.02
C ALA A 306 -22.07 19.27 -15.98
N GLN A 307 -22.12 19.58 -17.28
CA GLN A 307 -22.51 18.63 -18.32
C GLN A 307 -21.39 17.64 -18.69
N ASP A 308 -20.13 17.99 -18.44
CA ASP A 308 -18.96 17.17 -18.80
C ASP A 308 -18.32 16.49 -17.58
N TYR A 309 -19.07 16.37 -16.48
CA TYR A 309 -18.55 15.72 -15.27
C TYR A 309 -18.77 14.22 -15.30
N ALA A 310 -17.69 13.44 -15.30
CA ALA A 310 -17.72 11.98 -15.40
C ALA A 310 -18.67 11.30 -14.41
N MET A 311 -18.67 11.77 -13.16
CA MET A 311 -19.49 11.20 -12.10
C MET A 311 -20.99 11.40 -12.35
N TYR A 312 -21.38 12.51 -12.99
CA TYR A 312 -22.78 12.73 -13.35
C TYR A 312 -23.30 11.62 -14.27
N TYR A 313 -22.55 11.29 -15.33
CA TYR A 313 -22.91 10.21 -16.24
C TYR A 313 -22.89 8.84 -15.56
N PHE A 314 -21.96 8.62 -14.63
CA PHE A 314 -21.90 7.35 -13.89
C PHE A 314 -23.15 7.13 -13.03
N VAL A 315 -23.56 8.14 -12.26
CA VAL A 315 -24.75 8.06 -11.39
C VAL A 315 -26.02 7.96 -12.23
N LYS A 316 -26.11 8.73 -13.34
CA LYS A 316 -27.22 8.64 -14.29
C LYS A 316 -27.35 7.24 -14.91
N ALA A 317 -26.23 6.63 -15.31
CA ALA A 317 -26.22 5.29 -15.87
C ALA A 317 -26.76 4.23 -14.89
N TRP A 318 -26.48 4.38 -13.59
CA TRP A 318 -27.05 3.52 -12.54
C TRP A 318 -28.55 3.71 -12.35
N MET A 319 -29.03 4.96 -12.37
CA MET A 319 -30.47 5.25 -12.34
C MET A 319 -31.19 4.58 -13.53
N GLU A 320 -30.68 4.79 -14.74
CA GLU A 320 -31.22 4.21 -15.99
C GLU A 320 -31.18 2.68 -15.94
N TYR A 321 -30.11 2.09 -15.39
CA TYR A 321 -30.02 0.65 -15.19
C TYR A 321 -31.13 0.12 -14.27
N LYS A 322 -31.40 0.82 -13.15
CA LYS A 322 -32.48 0.46 -12.22
C LYS A 322 -33.88 0.63 -12.83
N GLN A 323 -34.03 1.56 -13.77
CA GLN A 323 -35.27 1.76 -14.55
C GLN A 323 -35.46 0.70 -15.67
N GLY A 324 -34.44 -0.11 -15.96
CA GLY A 324 -34.46 -1.08 -17.04
C GLY A 324 -34.06 -0.50 -18.41
N GLU A 325 -33.60 0.74 -18.46
CA GLU A 325 -33.17 1.44 -19.68
C GLU A 325 -31.74 1.06 -20.08
N MET A 326 -31.56 -0.18 -20.55
CA MET A 326 -30.24 -0.78 -20.77
C MET A 326 -29.36 -0.03 -21.78
N GLU A 327 -29.92 0.44 -22.91
CA GLU A 327 -29.13 1.15 -23.92
C GLU A 327 -28.73 2.57 -23.47
N SER A 328 -29.62 3.29 -22.80
CA SER A 328 -29.30 4.59 -22.18
C SER A 328 -28.19 4.42 -21.16
N SER A 329 -28.36 3.45 -20.24
CA SER A 329 -27.38 3.14 -19.20
C SER A 329 -26.02 2.77 -19.78
N ARG A 330 -26.00 1.94 -20.84
CA ARG A 330 -24.78 1.56 -21.56
C ARG A 330 -24.06 2.79 -22.12
N ARG A 331 -24.80 3.70 -22.78
CA ARG A 331 -24.23 4.94 -23.33
C ARG A 331 -23.63 5.80 -22.21
N ASP A 332 -24.33 5.95 -21.11
CA ASP A 332 -23.92 6.86 -20.05
C ASP A 332 -22.73 6.30 -19.24
N PHE A 333 -22.61 4.98 -19.06
CA PHE A 333 -21.37 4.38 -18.54
C PHE A 333 -20.16 4.62 -19.46
N LEU A 334 -20.35 4.60 -20.78
CA LEU A 334 -19.28 4.91 -21.73
C LEU A 334 -18.89 6.40 -21.67
N LEU A 335 -19.86 7.30 -21.52
CA LEU A 335 -19.61 8.73 -21.31
C LEU A 335 -18.88 9.00 -19.98
N ALA A 336 -19.25 8.29 -18.91
CA ALA A 336 -18.56 8.38 -17.63
C ALA A 336 -17.07 8.06 -17.78
N ARG A 337 -16.70 7.02 -18.53
CA ARG A 337 -15.29 6.73 -18.84
C ARG A 337 -14.66 7.82 -19.73
N GLN A 338 -15.38 8.31 -20.73
CA GLN A 338 -14.86 9.32 -21.66
C GLN A 338 -14.44 10.61 -20.93
N PHE A 339 -15.23 11.03 -19.94
CA PHE A 339 -14.98 12.23 -19.14
C PHE A 339 -14.09 12.00 -17.91
N ASP A 340 -13.70 10.75 -17.60
CA ASP A 340 -12.88 10.41 -16.43
C ASP A 340 -11.44 10.89 -16.61
N ASN A 341 -11.05 11.94 -15.88
CA ASN A 341 -9.76 12.61 -16.03
C ASN A 341 -8.61 11.99 -15.22
N SER A 342 -8.88 11.06 -14.30
CA SER A 342 -7.81 10.37 -13.56
C SER A 342 -7.14 9.26 -14.36
N ARG A 343 -7.76 8.83 -15.48
CA ARG A 343 -7.22 7.94 -16.52
C ARG A 343 -6.42 6.73 -16.00
N HIS A 344 -6.90 6.11 -14.93
CA HIS A 344 -6.46 4.78 -14.48
C HIS A 344 -6.97 3.65 -15.40
N ARG A 345 -7.99 3.95 -16.24
CA ARG A 345 -8.52 3.06 -17.28
C ARG A 345 -8.02 3.46 -18.66
N ALA A 346 -7.93 2.48 -19.55
CA ALA A 346 -7.68 2.73 -20.97
C ALA A 346 -8.76 3.67 -21.55
N PRO A 347 -8.38 4.81 -22.16
CA PRO A 347 -9.33 5.75 -22.71
C PRO A 347 -10.00 5.21 -23.99
N PRO A 348 -11.15 5.79 -24.40
CA PRO A 348 -11.98 5.25 -25.49
C PRO A 348 -11.26 5.10 -26.84
N GLU A 349 -10.17 5.82 -27.06
CA GLU A 349 -9.39 5.87 -28.30
C GLU A 349 -8.38 4.71 -28.42
N ILE A 350 -8.03 4.02 -27.32
CA ILE A 350 -7.04 2.94 -27.36
C ILE A 350 -7.53 1.77 -28.20
N ASN A 351 -8.74 1.26 -27.93
CA ASN A 351 -9.26 0.07 -28.63
C ASN A 351 -9.49 0.30 -30.12
N PRO A 352 -10.11 1.42 -30.58
CA PRO A 352 -10.19 1.75 -32.01
C PRO A 352 -8.80 1.76 -32.70
N LYS A 353 -7.79 2.38 -32.08
CA LYS A 353 -6.42 2.39 -32.62
C LYS A 353 -5.81 1.00 -32.70
N LEU A 354 -6.06 0.13 -31.72
CA LEU A 354 -5.62 -1.26 -31.77
C LEU A 354 -6.26 -2.02 -32.93
N ARG A 355 -7.57 -1.82 -33.18
CA ARG A 355 -8.28 -2.42 -34.32
C ARG A 355 -7.71 -1.93 -35.66
N GLU A 356 -7.49 -0.63 -35.80
CA GLU A 356 -6.85 -0.04 -37.00
C GLU A 356 -5.45 -0.62 -37.26
N LEU A 357 -4.64 -0.74 -36.19
CA LEU A 357 -3.29 -1.29 -36.28
C LEU A 357 -3.30 -2.78 -36.64
N ALA A 358 -4.26 -3.56 -36.14
CA ALA A 358 -4.41 -4.96 -36.51
C ALA A 358 -4.64 -5.10 -38.02
N VAL A 359 -5.55 -4.30 -38.60
CA VAL A 359 -5.80 -4.26 -40.04
C VAL A 359 -4.54 -3.82 -40.81
N LYS A 360 -3.91 -2.72 -40.39
CA LYS A 360 -2.73 -2.15 -41.07
C LYS A 360 -1.57 -3.14 -41.18
N TYR A 361 -1.30 -3.91 -40.12
CA TYR A 361 -0.17 -4.84 -40.06
C TYR A 361 -0.56 -6.29 -40.34
N GLN A 362 -1.82 -6.56 -40.71
CA GLN A 362 -2.36 -7.91 -40.88
C GLN A 362 -2.12 -8.80 -39.65
N ALA A 363 -2.16 -8.18 -38.45
CA ALA A 363 -2.14 -8.93 -37.21
C ALA A 363 -3.54 -9.46 -36.92
N VAL A 364 -3.62 -10.64 -36.31
CA VAL A 364 -4.91 -11.22 -35.92
C VAL A 364 -5.45 -10.44 -34.72
N LEU A 365 -6.67 -9.93 -34.83
CA LEU A 365 -7.31 -9.17 -33.75
C LEU A 365 -8.01 -10.13 -32.77
N ALA A 366 -7.72 -9.96 -31.48
CA ALA A 366 -8.54 -10.49 -30.39
C ALA A 366 -9.34 -9.36 -29.75
N ASP A 367 -10.62 -9.24 -30.12
CA ASP A 367 -11.51 -8.17 -29.65
C ASP A 367 -12.13 -8.50 -28.28
N ILE A 368 -11.24 -8.63 -27.29
CA ILE A 368 -11.57 -8.91 -25.88
C ILE A 368 -12.60 -7.91 -25.34
N ASP A 369 -12.46 -6.62 -25.66
CA ASP A 369 -13.36 -5.55 -25.20
C ASP A 369 -14.80 -5.81 -25.67
N SER A 370 -14.99 -6.10 -26.96
CA SER A 370 -16.30 -6.45 -27.50
C SER A 370 -16.85 -7.74 -26.91
N ARG A 371 -15.99 -8.72 -26.62
CA ARG A 371 -16.39 -9.97 -25.97
C ARG A 371 -16.97 -9.71 -24.58
N PHE A 372 -16.28 -8.94 -23.75
CA PHE A 372 -16.76 -8.56 -22.42
C PHE A 372 -18.05 -7.73 -22.50
N MET A 373 -18.13 -6.76 -23.42
CA MET A 373 -19.33 -5.94 -23.62
C MET A 373 -20.55 -6.79 -23.99
N LYS A 374 -20.39 -7.77 -24.90
CA LYS A 374 -21.50 -8.62 -25.39
C LYS A 374 -22.12 -9.50 -24.30
N ILE A 375 -21.32 -10.00 -23.38
CA ILE A 375 -21.78 -10.93 -22.33
C ILE A 375 -22.20 -10.22 -21.05
N SER A 376 -21.91 -8.92 -20.92
CA SER A 376 -22.22 -8.13 -19.74
C SER A 376 -23.55 -7.40 -19.91
N ARG A 377 -24.17 -7.07 -18.78
CA ARG A 377 -25.40 -6.27 -18.75
C ARG A 377 -25.28 -5.13 -17.74
N PRO A 378 -25.47 -3.85 -18.15
CA PRO A 378 -25.44 -3.36 -19.53
C PRO A 378 -23.99 -3.26 -20.07
N VAL A 379 -23.00 -3.23 -19.17
CA VAL A 379 -21.57 -3.13 -19.46
C VAL A 379 -20.76 -3.94 -18.43
N PRO A 380 -19.49 -4.26 -18.70
CA PRO A 380 -18.66 -5.03 -17.78
C PRO A 380 -18.46 -4.36 -16.43
N GLY A 381 -18.43 -5.20 -15.39
CA GLY A 381 -18.41 -4.82 -13.99
C GLY A 381 -17.60 -5.77 -13.12
N PHE A 382 -17.88 -5.81 -11.81
CA PHE A 382 -17.26 -6.74 -10.86
C PHE A 382 -17.57 -8.22 -11.14
N ASP A 383 -18.56 -8.49 -12.00
CA ASP A 383 -18.79 -9.81 -12.59
C ASP A 383 -17.51 -10.37 -13.26
N TRP A 384 -16.68 -9.48 -13.85
CA TRP A 384 -15.48 -9.85 -14.61
C TRP A 384 -14.18 -9.22 -14.11
N PHE A 385 -14.27 -8.20 -13.25
CA PHE A 385 -13.12 -7.45 -12.77
C PHE A 385 -13.06 -7.44 -11.25
N ILE A 386 -11.86 -7.28 -10.71
CA ILE A 386 -11.64 -7.10 -9.27
C ILE A 386 -11.25 -5.67 -8.91
N ASP A 387 -11.15 -4.77 -9.89
CA ASP A 387 -11.09 -3.33 -9.69
C ASP A 387 -11.51 -2.60 -10.99
N HIS A 388 -10.92 -1.46 -11.31
CA HIS A 388 -11.17 -0.70 -12.53
C HIS A 388 -10.69 -1.37 -13.82
N VAL A 389 -9.68 -2.25 -13.77
CA VAL A 389 -8.99 -2.78 -14.96
C VAL A 389 -8.54 -4.23 -14.87
N HIS A 390 -8.35 -4.77 -13.66
CA HIS A 390 -7.80 -6.11 -13.46
C HIS A 390 -8.91 -7.17 -13.50
N PRO A 391 -8.86 -8.14 -14.43
CA PRO A 391 -9.86 -9.20 -14.49
C PRO A 391 -9.82 -10.08 -13.24
N ASN A 392 -10.99 -10.47 -12.73
CA ASN A 392 -11.13 -11.51 -11.71
C ASN A 392 -10.87 -12.91 -12.34
N LEU A 393 -10.95 -14.00 -11.58
CA LEU A 393 -10.71 -15.36 -12.12
C LEU A 393 -11.61 -15.71 -13.34
N PRO A 394 -12.94 -15.50 -13.30
CA PRO A 394 -13.79 -15.61 -14.48
C PRO A 394 -13.33 -14.76 -15.67
N GLY A 395 -12.93 -13.50 -15.43
CA GLY A 395 -12.42 -12.60 -16.46
C GLY A 395 -11.08 -13.06 -17.06
N GLN A 396 -10.15 -13.54 -16.24
CA GLN A 396 -8.88 -14.14 -16.70
C GLN A 396 -9.15 -15.35 -17.61
N ARG A 397 -10.08 -16.22 -17.22
CA ARG A 397 -10.49 -17.38 -18.02
C ARG A 397 -11.11 -16.93 -19.35
N LEU A 398 -12.00 -15.95 -19.34
CA LEU A 398 -12.66 -15.46 -20.54
C LEU A 398 -11.64 -14.93 -21.57
N ILE A 399 -10.59 -14.24 -21.12
CA ILE A 399 -9.49 -13.80 -21.99
C ILE A 399 -8.74 -15.01 -22.57
N ALA A 400 -8.44 -16.01 -21.74
CA ALA A 400 -7.76 -17.23 -22.18
C ALA A 400 -8.60 -18.02 -23.21
N GLU A 401 -9.92 -18.09 -23.01
CA GLU A 401 -10.88 -18.71 -23.93
C GLU A 401 -10.95 -18.03 -25.28
N GLU A 402 -11.11 -16.71 -25.29
CA GLU A 402 -11.15 -15.93 -26.52
C GLU A 402 -9.83 -16.08 -27.31
N LEU A 403 -8.69 -16.01 -26.61
CA LEU A 403 -7.39 -16.26 -27.22
C LEU A 403 -7.29 -17.68 -27.77
N TYR A 404 -7.65 -18.70 -26.99
CA TYR A 404 -7.63 -20.09 -27.44
C TYR A 404 -8.42 -20.28 -28.74
N GLN A 405 -9.66 -19.80 -28.77
CA GLN A 405 -10.52 -19.89 -29.96
C GLN A 405 -9.88 -19.20 -31.16
N ILE A 406 -9.35 -17.99 -30.97
CA ILE A 406 -8.68 -17.23 -32.04
C ILE A 406 -7.45 -17.97 -32.56
N LEU A 407 -6.62 -18.53 -31.68
CA LEU A 407 -5.42 -19.25 -32.07
C LEU A 407 -5.75 -20.52 -32.87
N VAL A 408 -6.79 -21.25 -32.46
CA VAL A 408 -7.25 -22.46 -33.13
C VAL A 408 -7.90 -22.13 -34.49
N LEU A 409 -8.85 -21.20 -34.53
CA LEU A 409 -9.59 -20.83 -35.75
C LEU A 409 -8.66 -20.27 -36.83
N ASN A 410 -7.66 -19.48 -36.44
CA ASN A 410 -6.69 -18.90 -37.36
C ASN A 410 -5.48 -19.84 -37.63
N ARG A 411 -5.47 -21.06 -37.07
CA ARG A 411 -4.39 -22.05 -37.22
C ARG A 411 -3.01 -21.48 -36.85
N LEU A 412 -2.96 -20.64 -35.82
CA LEU A 412 -1.73 -20.00 -35.33
C LEU A 412 -0.92 -20.88 -34.38
N VAL A 413 -1.46 -22.04 -33.99
CA VAL A 413 -0.83 -23.03 -33.14
C VAL A 413 -0.83 -24.40 -33.83
N PRO A 414 0.21 -25.23 -33.65
CA PRO A 414 0.37 -26.47 -34.39
C PRO A 414 -0.39 -27.64 -33.74
N LEU A 415 -1.70 -27.49 -33.50
CA LEU A 415 -2.55 -28.50 -32.88
C LEU A 415 -3.15 -29.44 -33.93
N ASN A 416 -3.09 -30.75 -33.71
CA ASN A 416 -3.72 -31.73 -34.61
C ASN A 416 -5.21 -31.93 -34.32
N LYS A 417 -5.59 -31.90 -33.03
CA LYS A 417 -6.97 -32.10 -32.55
C LYS A 417 -7.27 -31.10 -31.44
N PRO A 418 -7.69 -29.86 -31.75
CA PRO A 418 -8.05 -28.90 -30.71
C PRO A 418 -9.25 -29.40 -29.88
N LEU A 419 -9.26 -29.08 -28.59
CA LEU A 419 -10.47 -29.22 -27.77
C LEU A 419 -11.55 -28.25 -28.29
N PRO A 420 -12.84 -28.62 -28.15
CA PRO A 420 -13.92 -27.72 -28.54
C PRO A 420 -13.99 -26.48 -27.66
N GLU A 421 -13.62 -26.59 -26.38
CA GLU A 421 -13.67 -25.53 -25.38
C GLU A 421 -12.45 -25.60 -24.44
N CYS A 422 -12.11 -24.48 -23.80
CA CYS A 422 -11.12 -24.48 -22.73
C CYS A 422 -11.63 -25.28 -21.51
N PRO A 423 -10.70 -25.81 -20.69
CA PRO A 423 -11.02 -26.38 -19.38
C PRO A 423 -11.94 -25.49 -18.53
N ALA A 424 -12.77 -26.09 -17.67
CA ALA A 424 -13.61 -25.33 -16.74
C ALA A 424 -12.78 -24.62 -15.65
N VAL A 425 -13.32 -23.54 -15.03
CA VAL A 425 -12.64 -22.83 -13.93
C VAL A 425 -12.17 -23.78 -12.83
N ASP A 426 -13.00 -24.73 -12.42
CA ASP A 426 -12.66 -25.65 -11.33
C ASP A 426 -11.53 -26.61 -11.70
N GLU A 427 -11.39 -26.92 -12.99
CA GLU A 427 -10.27 -27.69 -13.50
C GLU A 427 -8.97 -26.89 -13.46
N PHE A 428 -9.00 -25.60 -13.79
CA PHE A 428 -7.86 -24.70 -13.60
C PHE A 428 -7.50 -24.55 -12.14
N LYS A 429 -8.49 -24.35 -11.25
CA LYS A 429 -8.27 -24.29 -9.80
C LYS A 429 -7.57 -25.55 -9.30
N LYS A 430 -8.03 -26.73 -9.71
CA LYS A 430 -7.40 -28.00 -9.38
C LYS A 430 -5.98 -28.12 -9.93
N ALA A 431 -5.77 -27.80 -11.21
CA ALA A 431 -4.48 -27.92 -11.88
C ALA A 431 -3.40 -27.00 -11.26
N PHE A 432 -3.78 -25.77 -10.91
CA PHE A 432 -2.87 -24.79 -10.31
C PHE A 432 -2.92 -24.75 -8.78
N LYS A 433 -3.67 -25.67 -8.15
CA LYS A 433 -3.89 -25.78 -6.71
C LYS A 433 -4.37 -24.47 -6.09
N LEU A 434 -5.29 -23.76 -6.75
CA LEU A 434 -5.95 -22.55 -6.22
C LEU A 434 -6.91 -22.98 -5.11
N ASP A 435 -6.34 -23.40 -3.99
CA ASP A 435 -7.05 -23.78 -2.77
C ASP A 435 -7.66 -22.55 -2.09
N ASP A 436 -8.54 -22.80 -1.12
CA ASP A 436 -9.24 -21.74 -0.40
C ASP A 436 -8.23 -20.76 0.22
N ASN A 437 -7.17 -21.27 0.86
CA ASN A 437 -6.09 -20.45 1.42
C ASN A 437 -5.48 -19.45 0.42
N PHE A 438 -5.26 -19.84 -0.84
CA PHE A 438 -4.74 -18.92 -1.86
C PHE A 438 -5.76 -17.85 -2.24
N LEU A 439 -7.03 -18.23 -2.42
CA LEU A 439 -8.10 -17.29 -2.76
C LEU A 439 -8.33 -16.31 -1.61
N ASP A 440 -8.25 -16.82 -0.38
CA ASP A 440 -8.36 -16.10 0.87
C ASP A 440 -7.28 -15.02 1.00
N GLU A 441 -6.02 -15.35 0.73
CA GLU A 441 -4.91 -14.38 0.73
C GLU A 441 -5.12 -13.28 -0.33
N VAL A 442 -5.57 -13.65 -1.53
CA VAL A 442 -5.84 -12.69 -2.61
C VAL A 442 -6.99 -11.77 -2.24
N ASN A 443 -8.08 -12.33 -1.72
CA ASN A 443 -9.24 -11.54 -1.32
C ASN A 443 -8.89 -10.58 -0.20
N LEU A 444 -8.12 -11.00 0.81
CA LEU A 444 -7.62 -10.11 1.87
C LEU A 444 -6.82 -8.92 1.30
N HIS A 445 -5.89 -9.17 0.37
CA HIS A 445 -5.12 -8.09 -0.27
C HIS A 445 -6.02 -7.10 -1.01
N MET A 446 -7.01 -7.62 -1.75
CA MET A 446 -7.96 -6.78 -2.47
C MET A 446 -8.91 -6.06 -1.53
N ALA A 447 -9.34 -6.69 -0.44
CA ALA A 447 -10.22 -6.12 0.55
C ALA A 447 -9.56 -4.93 1.28
N ILE A 448 -8.27 -5.07 1.60
CA ILE A 448 -7.42 -3.97 2.06
C ILE A 448 -7.36 -2.85 1.00
N TYR A 449 -7.06 -3.20 -0.26
CA TYR A 449 -6.99 -2.23 -1.35
C TYR A 449 -8.30 -1.44 -1.51
N TYR A 450 -9.45 -2.12 -1.46
CA TYR A 450 -10.78 -1.52 -1.50
C TYR A 450 -11.03 -0.58 -0.31
N LEU A 451 -10.66 -0.99 0.90
CA LEU A 451 -10.81 -0.17 2.10
C LEU A 451 -9.99 1.12 2.03
N LEU A 452 -8.86 1.11 1.30
CA LEU A 452 -8.03 2.29 1.05
C LEU A 452 -8.62 3.22 -0.03
N GLN A 453 -9.35 2.65 -1.00
CA GLN A 453 -9.94 3.35 -2.14
C GLN A 453 -11.37 3.79 -1.83
N ARG A 454 -11.57 4.87 -1.07
CA ARG A 454 -12.89 5.52 -0.99
C ARG A 454 -13.19 6.22 -2.31
N ARG A 455 -14.42 6.04 -2.83
CA ARG A 455 -15.25 7.00 -3.60
C ARG A 455 -16.54 6.30 -4.08
N LEU A 456 -17.70 6.75 -3.56
CA LEU A 456 -19.13 6.35 -3.78
C LEU A 456 -19.84 5.48 -2.71
N PRO A 457 -21.16 5.73 -2.46
CA PRO A 457 -22.00 4.96 -1.53
C PRO A 457 -22.71 3.73 -2.15
N GLU A 458 -22.90 3.63 -3.47
CA GLU A 458 -23.31 2.32 -4.06
C GLU A 458 -22.18 1.29 -3.98
N ARG A 459 -20.93 1.77 -3.94
CA ARG A 459 -19.78 1.01 -3.48
C ARG A 459 -19.97 0.53 -2.05
N GLU A 460 -20.53 1.35 -1.15
CA GLU A 460 -20.74 0.93 0.22
C GLU A 460 -21.58 -0.33 0.29
N LYS A 461 -22.77 -0.48 -0.31
CA LYS A 461 -23.54 -1.71 -0.03
C LYS A 461 -22.93 -2.99 -0.63
N HIS A 462 -22.53 -3.00 -1.91
CA HIS A 462 -21.95 -4.20 -2.52
C HIS A 462 -20.51 -4.46 -2.08
N THR A 463 -19.68 -3.42 -1.97
CA THR A 463 -18.31 -3.57 -1.45
C THR A 463 -18.33 -3.83 0.04
N ILE A 464 -19.18 -3.20 0.86
CA ILE A 464 -19.35 -3.61 2.27
C ILE A 464 -19.88 -5.03 2.34
N ASN A 465 -20.85 -5.46 1.53
CA ASN A 465 -21.29 -6.86 1.56
C ASN A 465 -20.18 -7.82 1.14
N PHE A 466 -19.42 -7.52 0.08
CA PHE A 466 -18.27 -8.31 -0.35
C PHE A 466 -17.20 -8.35 0.75
N LEU A 467 -16.79 -7.19 1.26
CA LEU A 467 -15.81 -7.06 2.33
C LEU A 467 -16.30 -7.72 3.63
N SER A 468 -17.58 -7.61 3.96
CA SER A 468 -18.15 -8.22 5.16
C SER A 468 -18.20 -9.74 5.04
N GLN A 469 -18.63 -10.27 3.90
CA GLN A 469 -18.62 -11.70 3.64
C GLN A 469 -17.20 -12.25 3.59
N ASP A 470 -16.30 -11.55 2.92
CA ASP A 470 -14.91 -11.97 2.78
C ASP A 470 -14.16 -11.87 4.11
N PHE A 471 -14.22 -10.73 4.80
CA PHE A 471 -13.60 -10.62 6.11
C PHE A 471 -14.25 -11.51 7.17
N ALA A 472 -15.56 -11.82 7.07
CA ALA A 472 -16.18 -12.80 7.96
C ALA A 472 -15.65 -14.22 7.72
N ARG A 473 -15.33 -14.61 6.47
CA ARG A 473 -14.65 -15.89 6.18
C ARG A 473 -13.23 -15.91 6.76
N HIS A 474 -12.58 -14.75 6.85
CA HIS A 474 -11.25 -14.58 7.41
C HIS A 474 -11.27 -13.98 8.82
N SER A 475 -12.34 -14.16 9.58
CA SER A 475 -12.53 -13.49 10.87
C SER A 475 -11.48 -13.89 11.90
N ASP A 476 -10.74 -14.97 11.68
CA ASP A 476 -9.67 -15.39 12.57
C ASP A 476 -8.35 -14.66 12.27
N HIS A 477 -8.21 -13.96 11.13
CA HIS A 477 -7.03 -13.17 10.81
C HIS A 477 -7.14 -11.74 11.37
N VAL A 478 -6.19 -11.33 12.23
CA VAL A 478 -6.22 -10.06 12.98
C VAL A 478 -6.48 -8.82 12.10
N LEU A 479 -5.80 -8.72 10.94
CA LEU A 479 -5.98 -7.57 10.04
C LEU A 479 -7.37 -7.55 9.40
N SER A 480 -7.87 -8.72 8.98
CA SER A 480 -9.19 -8.88 8.37
C SER A 480 -10.29 -8.52 9.36
N GLY A 481 -10.14 -9.00 10.60
CA GLY A 481 -11.09 -8.72 11.64
C GLY A 481 -11.15 -7.24 12.05
N ILE A 482 -10.01 -6.54 12.09
CA ILE A 482 -10.00 -5.10 12.34
C ILE A 482 -10.63 -4.32 11.18
N CYS A 483 -10.42 -4.75 9.93
CA CYS A 483 -11.09 -4.17 8.77
C CYS A 483 -12.61 -4.39 8.83
N LEU A 484 -13.07 -5.59 9.23
CA LEU A 484 -14.49 -5.87 9.43
C LEU A 484 -15.11 -5.00 10.52
N ALA A 485 -14.44 -4.87 11.67
CA ALA A 485 -14.89 -3.97 12.72
C ALA A 485 -14.98 -2.52 12.23
N SER A 486 -14.04 -2.07 11.41
CA SER A 486 -14.06 -0.73 10.79
C SER A 486 -15.28 -0.53 9.88
N ILE A 487 -15.72 -1.59 9.20
CA ILE A 487 -16.92 -1.58 8.37
C ILE A 487 -18.19 -1.51 9.23
N LEU A 488 -18.29 -2.35 10.26
CA LEU A 488 -19.41 -2.32 11.21
C LEU A 488 -19.57 -0.93 11.83
N LEU A 489 -18.46 -0.27 12.17
CA LEU A 489 -18.45 1.11 12.67
C LEU A 489 -18.94 2.11 11.63
N ALA A 490 -18.53 1.97 10.37
CA ALA A 490 -19.03 2.81 9.28
C ALA A 490 -20.55 2.64 9.07
N GLN A 491 -21.11 1.50 9.45
CA GLN A 491 -22.54 1.21 9.44
C GLN A 491 -23.26 1.57 10.74
N TYR A 492 -22.62 2.31 11.64
CA TYR A 492 -23.16 2.68 12.96
C TYR A 492 -23.48 1.48 13.86
N GLN A 493 -22.86 0.32 13.62
CA GLN A 493 -23.02 -0.91 14.41
C GLN A 493 -21.90 -1.05 15.45
N GLU A 494 -21.78 -0.07 16.35
CA GLU A 494 -20.68 0.00 17.33
C GLU A 494 -20.63 -1.21 18.26
N ALA A 495 -21.77 -1.66 18.79
CA ALA A 495 -21.83 -2.82 19.68
C ALA A 495 -21.33 -4.10 19.00
N ALA A 496 -21.69 -4.31 17.72
CA ALA A 496 -21.24 -5.46 16.94
C ALA A 496 -19.73 -5.40 16.64
N ALA A 497 -19.20 -4.21 16.33
CA ALA A 497 -17.77 -4.02 16.11
C ALA A 497 -16.95 -4.33 17.38
N VAL A 498 -17.43 -3.87 18.53
CA VAL A 498 -16.81 -4.08 19.85
C VAL A 498 -16.79 -5.57 20.23
N ASP A 499 -17.93 -6.25 20.11
CA ASP A 499 -18.05 -7.69 20.40
C ASP A 499 -17.16 -8.54 19.47
N PHE A 500 -17.15 -8.17 18.19
CA PHE A 500 -16.33 -8.85 17.19
C PHE A 500 -14.83 -8.68 17.43
N LEU A 501 -14.37 -7.45 17.70
CA LEU A 501 -12.96 -7.20 18.06
C LEU A 501 -12.56 -7.96 19.32
N GLY A 502 -13.45 -8.01 20.31
CA GLY A 502 -13.28 -8.83 21.50
C GLY A 502 -12.96 -10.27 21.12
N THR A 503 -13.88 -10.92 20.39
CA THR A 503 -13.75 -12.31 19.91
C THR A 503 -12.48 -12.55 19.08
N LEU A 504 -12.17 -11.64 18.16
CA LEU A 504 -10.98 -11.71 17.30
C LEU A 504 -9.69 -11.83 18.12
N PHE A 505 -9.56 -11.00 19.15
CA PHE A 505 -8.37 -10.98 19.98
C PHE A 505 -8.28 -12.19 20.93
N LEU A 506 -9.39 -12.87 21.25
CA LEU A 506 -9.38 -14.10 22.08
C LEU A 506 -8.81 -15.29 21.33
N LYS A 507 -9.08 -15.35 20.04
CA LYS A 507 -8.68 -16.46 19.17
C LYS A 507 -7.22 -16.38 18.75
N ASN A 508 -6.59 -15.22 18.86
CA ASN A 508 -5.28 -14.94 18.29
C ASN A 508 -4.20 -14.75 19.37
N ASN A 509 -2.97 -15.17 19.06
CA ASN A 509 -1.84 -15.00 19.96
C ASN A 509 -1.58 -13.50 20.24
N PRO A 510 -1.49 -13.05 21.50
CA PRO A 510 -1.25 -11.64 21.85
C PRO A 510 -0.01 -11.03 21.19
N SER A 511 1.06 -11.82 20.99
CA SER A 511 2.27 -11.38 20.28
C SER A 511 2.02 -11.16 18.78
N GLN A 512 1.14 -11.96 18.17
CA GLN A 512 0.75 -11.81 16.77
C GLN A 512 -0.20 -10.63 16.59
N VAL A 513 -1.16 -10.45 17.51
CA VAL A 513 -2.03 -9.28 17.58
C VAL A 513 -1.18 -8.02 17.71
N ARG A 514 -0.27 -7.98 18.68
CA ARG A 514 0.66 -6.88 18.91
C ARG A 514 1.49 -6.55 17.67
N LYS A 515 2.15 -7.54 17.07
CA LYS A 515 2.95 -7.33 15.84
C LYS A 515 2.10 -6.76 14.72
N THR A 516 0.87 -7.23 14.55
CA THR A 516 -0.05 -6.74 13.51
C THR A 516 -0.50 -5.31 13.80
N LEU A 517 -0.87 -5.01 15.05
CA LEU A 517 -1.27 -3.66 15.49
C LEU A 517 -0.13 -2.65 15.38
N GLU A 518 1.06 -3.00 15.89
CA GLU A 518 2.26 -2.20 15.71
C GLU A 518 2.57 -2.02 14.23
N HIS A 519 2.38 -3.07 13.42
CA HIS A 519 2.71 -3.03 12.01
C HIS A 519 1.81 -2.13 11.18
N TYR A 520 0.51 -2.29 11.31
CA TYR A 520 -0.45 -1.67 10.38
C TYR A 520 -1.26 -0.55 11.02
N PHE A 521 -1.26 -0.42 12.34
CA PHE A 521 -2.22 0.41 13.07
C PHE A 521 -1.58 1.41 14.06
N PHE A 522 -0.28 1.33 14.34
CA PHE A 522 0.43 2.32 15.14
C PHE A 522 0.51 3.68 14.42
N PRO A 523 0.30 4.83 15.08
CA PRO A 523 0.02 5.02 16.52
C PRO A 523 -1.46 5.06 16.89
N LYS A 524 -2.36 4.74 15.96
CA LYS A 524 -3.82 4.82 16.15
C LYS A 524 -4.36 3.69 17.04
N ILE A 525 -3.68 2.55 17.10
CA ILE A 525 -3.95 1.48 18.07
C ILE A 525 -2.66 1.16 18.82
N ILE A 526 -2.72 1.15 20.15
CA ILE A 526 -1.57 0.90 21.02
C ILE A 526 -1.93 -0.18 22.04
N MET A 527 -1.00 -1.11 22.28
CA MET A 527 -1.10 -2.10 23.35
C MET A 527 -0.20 -1.69 24.51
N GLN A 528 -0.78 -1.48 25.69
CA GLN A 528 -0.05 -1.20 26.94
C GLN A 528 -0.40 -2.28 27.96
N GLY A 529 0.54 -3.21 28.22
CA GLY A 529 0.27 -4.39 29.05
C GLY A 529 -0.93 -5.18 28.54
N ASN A 530 -1.95 -5.31 29.38
CA ASN A 530 -3.20 -6.00 29.03
C ASN A 530 -4.24 -5.07 28.38
N PHE A 531 -3.91 -3.81 28.08
CA PHE A 531 -4.88 -2.85 27.54
C PHE A 531 -4.65 -2.57 26.06
N LEU A 532 -5.74 -2.55 25.29
CA LEU A 532 -5.80 -2.08 23.92
C LEU A 532 -6.47 -0.71 23.88
N LEU A 533 -5.71 0.28 23.42
CA LEU A 533 -6.12 1.68 23.36
C LEU A 533 -6.37 2.08 21.90
N PHE A 534 -7.61 2.45 21.60
CA PHE A 534 -8.05 2.86 20.26
C PHE A 534 -8.15 4.37 20.18
N HIS A 535 -7.37 4.97 19.28
CA HIS A 535 -7.51 6.34 18.84
C HIS A 535 -7.74 6.37 17.32
N LEU A 536 -8.98 6.19 16.86
CA LEU A 536 -9.34 6.34 15.45
C LEU A 536 -9.78 7.78 15.19
N ASN A 537 -9.15 8.45 14.22
CA ASN A 537 -9.65 9.74 13.77
C ASN A 537 -10.91 9.45 12.94
N LEU A 538 -12.09 9.60 13.54
CA LEU A 538 -13.40 9.32 12.92
C LEU A 538 -13.81 10.40 11.92
N ASP A 539 -12.88 11.10 11.28
CA ASP A 539 -13.23 12.06 10.24
C ASP A 539 -14.03 11.31 9.16
N PRO A 540 -15.33 11.62 8.96
CA PRO A 540 -16.15 10.92 7.98
C PRO A 540 -15.64 11.15 6.54
N ALA A 541 -14.72 12.08 6.30
CA ALA A 541 -14.03 12.26 5.03
C ALA A 541 -12.77 11.39 4.86
N LEU A 542 -12.20 10.84 5.93
CA LEU A 542 -10.99 10.00 5.90
C LEU A 542 -11.28 8.59 6.42
N PRO A 543 -10.99 7.52 5.65
CA PRO A 543 -11.18 6.16 6.15
C PRO A 543 -10.31 5.93 7.39
N PRO A 544 -10.80 5.20 8.41
CA PRO A 544 -10.09 5.00 9.68
C PRO A 544 -8.68 4.41 9.51
N LEU A 545 -8.40 3.72 8.39
CA LEU A 545 -7.13 3.04 8.14
C LEU A 545 -6.28 3.64 6.99
N ARG A 546 -6.83 4.56 6.19
CA ARG A 546 -6.13 5.12 5.01
C ARG A 546 -4.85 5.84 5.39
N GLY A 547 -4.86 6.55 6.52
CA GLY A 547 -3.70 7.27 7.02
C GLY A 547 -2.60 6.39 7.62
N ILE A 548 -2.88 5.12 7.95
CA ILE A 548 -1.92 4.26 8.68
C ILE A 548 -1.17 3.33 7.73
N MET A 549 -1.86 2.75 6.74
CA MET A 549 -1.22 1.84 5.78
C MET A 549 -0.34 2.58 4.75
N LEU A 550 -0.63 3.85 4.44
CA LEU A 550 0.20 4.66 3.53
C LEU A 550 1.50 5.17 4.20
N VAL A 551 1.51 5.34 5.52
CA VAL A 551 2.68 5.88 6.26
C VAL A 551 3.78 4.83 6.45
N ARG A 552 3.46 3.52 6.42
CA ARG A 552 4.44 2.43 6.58
C ARG A 552 5.23 2.05 5.33
N ALA A 553 5.05 2.77 4.23
CA ALA A 553 5.92 2.64 3.04
C ALA A 553 7.27 3.36 3.20
N GLU A 554 7.43 4.27 4.17
CA GLU A 554 8.71 4.90 4.48
C GLU A 554 9.44 4.20 5.63
N THR A 555 10.68 3.81 5.33
CA THR A 555 11.59 3.10 6.21
C THR A 555 11.90 3.83 7.52
N LYS A 556 11.83 3.09 8.64
CA LYS A 556 12.71 3.12 9.83
C LYS A 556 13.12 4.47 10.47
N THR A 557 12.38 5.55 10.27
CA THR A 557 12.63 6.80 11.00
C THR A 557 11.33 7.41 11.49
N ALA A 558 10.85 6.92 12.63
CA ALA A 558 10.13 7.70 13.65
C ALA A 558 9.60 6.77 14.77
N MET A 559 10.44 6.42 15.74
CA MET A 559 9.92 6.08 17.08
C MET A 559 10.24 7.24 18.02
N GLN A 560 9.46 8.30 17.89
CA GLN A 560 9.17 9.25 18.97
C GLN A 560 7.97 10.12 18.54
N LYS A 561 6.79 9.52 18.50
CA LYS A 561 5.56 10.26 18.81
C LYS A 561 5.02 9.68 20.11
N SER A 562 4.87 10.54 21.11
CA SER A 562 4.35 10.20 22.43
C SER A 562 2.93 9.62 22.30
N SER A 563 2.62 8.62 23.13
CA SER A 563 1.23 8.20 23.39
C SER A 563 0.35 9.42 23.66
N LEU A 564 -0.90 9.38 23.21
CA LEU A 564 -1.86 10.43 23.53
C LEU A 564 -2.20 10.38 25.03
N PRO A 565 -2.63 11.50 25.63
CA PRO A 565 -3.26 11.46 26.95
C PRO A 565 -4.40 10.44 26.97
N LEU A 566 -4.54 9.69 28.08
CA LEU A 566 -5.47 8.55 28.17
C LEU A 566 -6.92 8.93 27.85
N GLU A 567 -7.32 10.18 28.13
CA GLU A 567 -8.65 10.73 27.80
C GLU A 567 -8.94 10.86 26.29
N GLN A 568 -7.92 10.86 25.43
CA GLN A 568 -8.10 11.03 23.98
C GLN A 568 -8.33 9.72 23.23
N TYR A 569 -8.17 8.57 23.90
CA TYR A 569 -8.54 7.28 23.32
C TYR A 569 -10.07 7.14 23.35
N GLN A 570 -10.65 6.82 22.20
CA GLN A 570 -12.10 6.62 22.10
C GLN A 570 -12.54 5.33 22.78
N TRP A 571 -11.75 4.26 22.67
CA TRP A 571 -12.02 3.00 23.37
C TRP A 571 -10.79 2.46 24.08
N ILE A 572 -11.06 1.84 25.23
CA ILE A 572 -10.11 1.20 26.11
C ILE A 572 -10.65 -0.18 26.43
N PHE A 573 -9.94 -1.20 25.97
CA PHE A 573 -10.26 -2.59 26.24
C PHE A 573 -9.23 -3.20 27.18
N GLN A 574 -9.70 -3.91 28.21
CA GLN A 574 -8.86 -4.69 29.11
C GLN A 574 -8.92 -6.16 28.71
N TYR A 575 -7.75 -6.78 28.55
CA TYR A 575 -7.60 -8.22 28.40
C TYR A 575 -7.54 -8.89 29.77
N HIS A 576 -8.34 -9.93 29.96
CA HIS A 576 -8.34 -10.79 31.12
C HIS A 576 -7.76 -12.16 30.71
N PRO A 577 -6.45 -12.41 30.90
CA PRO A 577 -5.79 -13.59 30.35
C PRO A 577 -6.34 -14.92 30.89
N ALA A 578 -6.78 -14.94 32.14
CA ALA A 578 -7.33 -16.13 32.78
C ALA A 578 -8.69 -16.56 32.19
N GLU A 579 -9.49 -15.58 31.77
CA GLU A 579 -10.78 -15.80 31.11
C GLU A 579 -10.66 -15.85 29.58
N ASN A 580 -9.48 -15.50 29.06
CA ASN A 580 -9.27 -15.18 27.66
C ASN A 580 -10.42 -14.32 27.11
N ARG A 581 -10.64 -13.14 27.71
CA ARG A 581 -11.74 -12.22 27.36
C ARG A 581 -11.25 -10.77 27.31
N PHE A 582 -11.78 -9.97 26.39
CA PHE A 582 -11.63 -8.52 26.42
C PHE A 582 -12.90 -7.87 26.97
N GLU A 583 -12.73 -6.84 27.78
CA GLU A 583 -13.81 -6.04 28.33
C GLU A 583 -13.63 -4.57 27.92
N ASN A 584 -14.66 -3.95 27.36
CA ASN A 584 -14.66 -2.52 27.12
C ASN A 584 -14.86 -1.78 28.44
N ILE A 585 -13.76 -1.28 29.01
CA ILE A 585 -13.76 -0.57 30.28
C ILE A 585 -13.80 0.95 30.10
N THR A 586 -14.01 1.46 28.88
CA THR A 586 -13.87 2.89 28.55
C THR A 586 -14.66 3.79 29.50
N ALA A 587 -15.94 3.50 29.71
CA ALA A 587 -16.82 4.31 30.56
C ALA A 587 -16.36 4.27 32.03
N ALA A 588 -16.19 3.08 32.59
CA ALA A 588 -15.75 2.87 33.96
C ALA A 588 -14.35 3.48 34.22
N PHE A 589 -13.44 3.34 33.26
CA PHE A 589 -12.11 3.94 33.30
C PHE A 589 -12.19 5.47 33.31
N ARG A 590 -12.97 6.08 32.39
CA ARG A 590 -13.09 7.54 32.31
C ARG A 590 -13.66 8.13 33.60
N GLU A 591 -14.66 7.50 34.18
CA GLU A 591 -15.23 7.93 35.46
C GLU A 591 -14.18 7.97 36.57
N LYS A 592 -13.47 6.85 36.78
CA LYS A 592 -12.38 6.77 37.78
C LYS A 592 -11.23 7.72 37.46
N TYR A 593 -10.89 7.88 36.19
CA TYR A 593 -9.82 8.76 35.74
C TYR A 593 -10.10 10.22 36.01
N GLN A 594 -11.34 10.67 35.80
CA GLN A 594 -11.75 12.03 36.17
C GLN A 594 -11.73 12.21 37.69
N ALA A 595 -12.20 11.23 38.47
CA ALA A 595 -12.13 11.28 39.93
C ALA A 595 -10.68 11.38 40.45
N GLY A 596 -9.77 10.55 39.93
CA GLY A 596 -8.34 10.60 40.25
C GLY A 596 -7.68 11.92 39.83
N LYS A 597 -7.97 12.43 38.64
CA LYS A 597 -7.50 13.76 38.20
C LYS A 597 -7.95 14.87 39.15
N ASN A 598 -9.22 14.87 39.54
CA ASN A 598 -9.76 15.85 40.49
C ASN A 598 -9.08 15.78 41.85
N LEU A 599 -8.83 14.57 42.36
CA LEU A 599 -8.06 14.36 43.59
C LEU A 599 -6.65 14.95 43.49
N CYS A 600 -5.97 14.68 42.37
CA CYS A 600 -4.57 15.05 42.15
C CYS A 600 -4.35 16.51 41.71
N ASN A 601 -5.42 17.22 41.35
CA ASN A 601 -5.43 18.65 41.06
C ASN A 601 -5.48 19.53 42.32
N ARG A 602 -5.75 18.94 43.50
CA ARG A 602 -5.68 19.66 44.78
C ARG A 602 -4.25 20.17 45.03
N PRO A 603 -4.08 21.38 45.61
CA PRO A 603 -2.76 21.99 45.81
C PRO A 603 -1.90 21.25 46.84
N GLN A 604 -2.53 20.56 47.80
CA GLN A 604 -1.82 19.78 48.81
C GLN A 604 -1.37 18.44 48.22
N LYS A 605 -0.06 18.17 48.27
CA LYS A 605 0.54 16.90 47.84
C LYS A 605 1.51 16.39 48.90
N ALA A 606 1.47 15.09 49.18
CA ALA A 606 2.47 14.44 50.02
C ALA A 606 3.61 13.90 49.14
N ARG A 607 4.83 13.84 49.67
CA ARG A 607 6.00 13.32 48.96
C ARG A 607 6.75 12.32 49.83
N TYR A 608 6.90 11.10 49.35
CA TYR A 608 7.76 10.09 49.98
C TYR A 608 9.17 10.20 49.41
N ASP A 609 10.13 10.56 50.27
CA ASP A 609 11.55 10.60 49.91
C ASP A 609 12.17 9.21 50.13
N ILE A 610 12.42 8.50 49.04
CA ILE A 610 12.93 7.13 49.07
C ILE A 610 14.38 7.07 49.58
N VAL A 611 15.16 8.13 49.36
CA VAL A 611 16.54 8.21 49.88
C VAL A 611 16.52 8.34 51.40
N ALA A 612 15.64 9.18 51.94
CA ALA A 612 15.44 9.29 53.38
C ALA A 612 14.88 7.99 53.98
N PHE A 613 13.93 7.34 53.30
CA PHE A 613 13.36 6.07 53.73
C PHE A 613 14.41 4.96 53.82
N TYR A 614 15.28 4.84 52.81
CA TYR A 614 16.40 3.90 52.82
C TYR A 614 17.33 4.11 54.01
N LYS A 615 17.68 5.37 54.33
CA LYS A 615 18.56 5.68 55.47
C LYS A 615 17.98 5.25 56.80
N GLN A 616 16.65 5.35 56.95
CA GLN A 616 15.97 4.94 58.19
C GLN A 616 15.85 3.42 58.31
N LYS A 617 15.59 2.73 57.19
CA LYS A 617 15.31 1.28 57.17
C LYS A 617 16.00 0.62 55.98
N PRO A 618 17.34 0.46 55.97
CA PRO A 618 18.02 -0.16 54.83
C PRO A 618 17.70 -1.65 54.69
N GLY A 619 17.43 -2.36 55.80
CA GLY A 619 17.21 -3.81 55.82
C GLY A 619 15.91 -4.31 55.15
N ILE A 620 14.98 -3.41 54.80
CA ILE A 620 13.75 -3.78 54.06
C ILE A 620 13.94 -3.70 52.54
N PHE A 621 15.04 -3.13 52.07
CA PHE A 621 15.36 -3.06 50.66
C PHE A 621 15.99 -4.37 50.22
N ARG A 622 15.47 -4.94 49.14
CA ARG A 622 16.03 -6.12 48.50
C ARG A 622 16.84 -5.67 47.30
N VAL A 623 18.00 -6.28 47.09
CA VAL A 623 18.88 -5.99 45.95
C VAL A 623 19.22 -7.30 45.26
N ASN A 624 19.41 -7.25 43.95
CA ASN A 624 19.89 -8.37 43.15
C ASN A 624 20.99 -7.87 42.22
N ASP A 625 22.01 -8.70 41.99
CA ASP A 625 23.14 -8.40 41.11
C ASP A 625 23.75 -7.00 41.35
N SER A 626 23.64 -6.53 42.60
CA SER A 626 23.99 -5.17 42.96
C SER A 626 24.18 -5.01 44.47
N SER A 627 24.81 -3.89 44.86
CA SER A 627 24.81 -3.41 46.25
C SER A 627 24.34 -1.97 46.28
N LEU A 628 23.56 -1.61 47.30
CA LEU A 628 22.97 -0.28 47.47
C LEU A 628 23.52 0.37 48.74
N LYS A 629 23.94 1.63 48.64
CA LYS A 629 24.43 2.43 49.79
C LYS A 629 23.89 3.84 49.70
N ALA A 630 23.63 4.46 50.84
CA ALA A 630 23.35 5.89 50.89
C ALA A 630 24.65 6.68 51.04
N SER A 631 24.84 7.71 50.21
CA SER A 631 25.97 8.62 50.27
C SER A 631 25.45 10.06 50.18
N GLY A 632 25.55 10.83 51.26
CA GLY A 632 24.97 12.18 51.31
C GLY A 632 23.47 12.16 50.99
N ASN A 633 23.05 12.83 49.92
CA ASN A 633 21.64 12.95 49.50
C ASN A 633 21.25 12.05 48.30
N TYR A 634 22.02 10.98 48.05
CA TYR A 634 21.72 10.03 46.97
C TYR A 634 21.93 8.58 47.38
N LEU A 635 21.32 7.68 46.63
CA LEU A 635 21.60 6.25 46.65
C LEU A 635 22.63 5.93 45.57
N GLU A 636 23.69 5.25 45.96
CA GLU A 636 24.70 4.70 45.05
C GLU A 636 24.49 3.20 44.95
N MET A 637 24.27 2.74 43.72
CA MET A 637 24.09 1.34 43.40
C MET A 637 25.26 0.87 42.55
N GLN A 638 26.02 -0.09 43.08
CA GLN A 638 27.04 -0.79 42.32
C GLN A 638 26.39 -1.99 41.65
N MET A 639 26.35 -2.01 40.32
CA MET A 639 25.71 -3.05 39.50
C MET A 639 26.77 -4.07 39.06
N THR A 640 26.67 -5.31 39.54
CA THR A 640 27.73 -6.33 39.43
C THR A 640 27.37 -7.52 38.54
N GLY A 641 26.08 -7.73 38.23
CA GLY A 641 25.58 -8.83 37.41
C GLY A 641 24.84 -8.40 36.14
N LYS A 642 23.92 -9.23 35.67
CA LYS A 642 23.19 -9.03 34.40
C LYS A 642 21.77 -8.49 34.59
N ASP A 643 21.22 -8.60 35.80
CA ASP A 643 19.90 -8.05 36.15
C ASP A 643 19.97 -7.23 37.46
N PRO A 644 20.69 -6.09 37.46
CA PRO A 644 20.87 -5.29 38.66
C PRO A 644 19.62 -4.49 39.00
N TRP A 645 18.99 -4.80 40.14
CA TRP A 645 17.81 -4.08 40.62
C TRP A 645 17.77 -3.94 42.14
N PHE A 646 16.95 -3.01 42.61
CA PHE A 646 16.54 -2.97 44.02
C PHE A 646 15.03 -2.76 44.15
N ALA A 647 14.47 -3.30 45.23
CA ALA A 647 13.05 -3.26 45.52
C ALA A 647 12.79 -2.89 46.98
N PHE A 648 11.67 -2.23 47.24
CA PHE A 648 11.28 -1.81 48.59
C PHE A 648 9.75 -1.82 48.76
N PRO A 649 9.25 -2.14 49.97
CA PRO A 649 7.82 -2.06 50.26
C PRO A 649 7.38 -0.59 50.32
N LEU A 650 6.25 -0.30 49.68
CA LEU A 650 5.61 1.01 49.69
C LEU A 650 4.12 0.81 49.38
N GLU A 651 3.28 1.01 50.40
CA GLU A 651 1.83 0.91 50.26
C GLU A 651 1.23 2.20 49.69
N ILE A 652 0.82 2.18 48.43
CA ILE A 652 0.23 3.34 47.75
C ILE A 652 -0.95 2.94 46.87
N ASP A 653 -1.93 3.83 46.79
CA ASP A 653 -3.04 3.72 45.85
C ASP A 653 -2.60 4.32 44.49
N PRO A 654 -2.65 3.54 43.39
CA PRO A 654 -2.34 4.05 42.07
C PRO A 654 -3.12 5.32 41.69
N TRP A 655 -4.40 5.43 42.07
CA TRP A 655 -5.25 6.58 41.75
C TRP A 655 -4.94 7.83 42.57
N ALA A 656 -4.21 7.68 43.67
CA ALA A 656 -3.74 8.76 44.53
C ALA A 656 -2.24 9.05 44.34
N THR A 657 -1.63 8.59 43.25
CA THR A 657 -0.19 8.76 42.98
C THR A 657 0.02 9.46 41.64
N THR A 658 0.64 10.65 41.63
CA THR A 658 0.81 11.41 40.38
C THR A 658 2.00 10.96 39.56
N ASN A 659 3.17 10.92 40.19
CA ASN A 659 4.43 10.74 39.48
C ASN A 659 5.54 10.27 40.42
N ILE A 660 6.62 9.83 39.79
CA ILE A 660 7.92 9.63 40.42
C ILE A 660 8.91 10.62 39.81
N GLU A 661 9.61 11.34 40.67
CA GLU A 661 10.69 12.25 40.30
C GLU A 661 12.01 11.67 40.78
N LEU A 662 13.03 11.58 39.93
CA LEU A 662 14.39 11.23 40.33
C LEU A 662 15.43 11.78 39.35
N GLN A 663 16.67 11.95 39.79
CA GLN A 663 17.82 12.16 38.92
C GLN A 663 18.67 10.89 38.90
N LEU A 664 18.91 10.35 37.71
CA LEU A 664 19.71 9.14 37.52
C LEU A 664 20.96 9.46 36.72
N ALA A 665 22.13 9.20 37.31
CA ALA A 665 23.39 9.14 36.59
C ALA A 665 23.81 7.68 36.44
N LEU A 666 24.08 7.25 35.21
CA LEU A 666 24.33 5.85 34.89
C LEU A 666 25.67 5.72 34.15
N THR A 667 26.61 4.99 34.75
CA THR A 667 27.96 4.78 34.24
C THR A 667 28.17 3.29 33.98
N PRO A 668 28.21 2.83 32.71
CA PRO A 668 28.51 1.43 32.39
C PRO A 668 29.99 1.12 32.60
N ASP A 669 30.30 -0.13 32.94
CA ASP A 669 31.69 -0.62 32.95
C ASP A 669 32.25 -0.75 31.52
N ASP A 670 31.41 -1.10 30.54
CA ASP A 670 31.77 -1.11 29.13
C ASP A 670 31.53 0.28 28.50
N PRO A 671 32.60 1.00 28.08
CA PRO A 671 32.48 2.34 27.53
C PRO A 671 31.78 2.41 26.16
N LYS A 672 31.50 1.27 25.51
CA LYS A 672 30.73 1.23 24.24
C LYS A 672 29.22 1.38 24.45
N ILE A 673 28.74 1.23 25.68
CA ILE A 673 27.34 1.39 26.02
C ILE A 673 27.07 2.88 26.26
N HIS A 674 26.13 3.45 25.51
CA HIS A 674 25.77 4.88 25.60
C HIS A 674 24.29 5.11 25.92
N GLN A 675 23.48 4.06 25.88
CA GLN A 675 22.04 4.07 26.15
C GLN A 675 21.67 2.86 27.00
N ALA A 676 20.61 3.01 27.78
CA ALA A 676 20.01 1.98 28.60
C ALA A 676 18.49 2.15 28.63
N GLU A 677 17.80 1.19 29.23
CA GLU A 677 16.37 1.27 29.52
C GLU A 677 16.17 1.16 31.04
N LEU A 678 15.64 2.22 31.64
CA LEU A 678 15.22 2.21 33.04
C LEU A 678 13.88 1.49 33.13
N ASN A 679 13.78 0.48 33.99
CA ASN A 679 12.51 -0.20 34.25
C ASN A 679 12.03 0.07 35.68
N LEU A 680 10.76 0.44 35.80
CA LEU A 680 10.04 0.55 37.06
C LEU A 680 8.98 -0.55 37.08
N TYR A 681 9.08 -1.44 38.06
CA TYR A 681 8.10 -2.49 38.34
C TYR A 681 7.34 -2.16 39.62
N TRP A 682 6.12 -2.66 39.72
CA TRP A 682 5.33 -2.61 40.94
C TRP A 682 4.70 -3.97 41.22
N ALA A 683 4.42 -4.23 42.49
CA ALA A 683 3.74 -5.42 42.95
C ALA A 683 2.47 -5.03 43.71
N THR A 684 1.47 -5.92 43.65
CA THR A 684 0.18 -5.75 44.35
C THR A 684 -0.10 -6.87 45.35
N THR A 685 0.86 -7.77 45.53
CA THR A 685 0.80 -8.94 46.41
C THR A 685 1.73 -8.80 47.61
N GLU A 686 1.48 -9.58 48.66
CA GLU A 686 2.39 -9.76 49.79
C GLU A 686 2.58 -11.26 50.04
N PRO A 687 3.81 -11.83 49.83
CA PRO A 687 5.05 -11.16 49.44
C PRO A 687 5.02 -10.58 48.00
N PRO A 688 5.87 -9.58 47.68
CA PRO A 688 5.87 -8.94 46.36
C PRO A 688 6.25 -9.89 45.22
N GLU A 689 5.39 -9.97 44.20
CA GLU A 689 5.67 -10.61 42.92
C GLU A 689 5.70 -9.56 41.81
N PHE A 690 6.80 -9.49 41.05
CA PHE A 690 6.97 -8.54 39.95
C PHE A 690 6.78 -9.25 38.61
N SER A 691 6.12 -8.58 37.65
CA SER A 691 5.85 -9.15 36.33
C SER A 691 6.04 -8.13 35.20
N GLU A 692 6.28 -8.60 33.98
CA GLU A 692 6.38 -7.75 32.78
C GLU A 692 5.07 -7.02 32.42
N THR A 693 3.92 -7.41 32.99
CA THR A 693 2.65 -6.70 32.79
C THR A 693 2.46 -5.53 33.76
N GLN A 694 3.26 -5.47 34.84
CA GLN A 694 3.24 -4.43 35.86
C GLN A 694 4.56 -3.65 35.85
N LYS A 695 4.82 -3.02 34.70
CA LYS A 695 6.10 -2.36 34.39
C LYS A 695 5.90 -1.10 33.56
N LEU A 696 6.83 -0.16 33.74
CA LEU A 696 7.03 1.01 32.90
C LEU A 696 8.52 1.08 32.51
N SER A 697 8.79 1.39 31.24
CA SER A 697 10.15 1.48 30.70
C SER A 697 10.43 2.85 30.10
N LEU A 698 11.63 3.39 30.35
CA LEU A 698 12.06 4.69 29.86
C LEU A 698 13.48 4.60 29.29
N PRO A 699 13.73 5.08 28.06
CA PRO A 699 15.08 5.16 27.54
C PRO A 699 15.88 6.21 28.31
N ILE A 700 17.11 5.87 28.69
CA ILE A 700 18.04 6.77 29.38
C ILE A 700 19.44 6.72 28.76
N ARG A 701 20.18 7.82 28.86
CA ARG A 701 21.58 7.89 28.44
C ARG A 701 22.49 7.34 29.54
N ALA A 702 23.46 6.53 29.13
CA ALA A 702 24.47 5.94 30.01
C ALA A 702 25.80 6.70 29.87
N ASP A 703 25.80 8.02 30.15
CA ASP A 703 26.94 8.92 29.98
C ASP A 703 27.58 9.36 31.30
N GLY A 704 27.17 8.76 32.42
CA GLY A 704 27.61 9.09 33.77
C GLY A 704 27.13 10.45 34.29
N LYS A 705 26.31 11.19 33.53
CA LYS A 705 25.75 12.49 33.95
C LYS A 705 24.37 12.30 34.57
N PRO A 706 23.98 13.13 35.56
CA PRO A 706 22.65 13.07 36.14
C PRO A 706 21.59 13.59 35.16
N HIS A 707 20.63 12.73 34.81
CA HIS A 707 19.47 13.08 34.01
C HIS A 707 18.21 13.17 34.88
N PRO A 708 17.46 14.28 34.86
CA PRO A 708 16.18 14.37 35.55
C PRO A 708 15.13 13.52 34.83
N LEU A 709 14.39 12.74 35.62
CA LEU A 709 13.33 11.88 35.16
C LEU A 709 12.04 12.23 35.91
N LEU A 710 10.98 12.45 35.14
CA LEU A 710 9.62 12.57 35.64
C LEU A 710 8.82 11.43 35.02
N ILE A 711 8.51 10.43 35.85
CA ILE A 711 7.71 9.27 35.45
C ILE A 711 6.25 9.61 35.73
N ASP A 712 5.48 9.88 34.67
CA ASP A 712 4.05 10.13 34.76
C ASP A 712 3.28 8.81 34.97
N LEU A 713 2.79 8.61 36.19
CA LEU A 713 2.04 7.42 36.57
C LEU A 713 0.55 7.57 36.24
N MET A 714 0.02 8.80 36.27
CA MET A 714 -1.35 9.11 35.88
C MET A 714 -1.57 8.98 34.36
N GLY A 715 -0.50 9.06 33.57
CA GLY A 715 -0.53 8.75 32.14
C GLY A 715 -0.47 7.26 31.79
N ASN A 716 -0.32 6.36 32.78
CA ASN A 716 -0.09 4.94 32.54
C ASN A 716 -1.30 4.08 32.96
N ILE A 717 -1.96 3.44 31.99
CA ILE A 717 -3.17 2.64 32.28
C ILE A 717 -2.87 1.35 33.05
N ASN A 718 -1.69 0.74 32.89
CA ASN A 718 -1.32 -0.45 33.68
C ASN A 718 -1.17 -0.09 35.16
N TRP A 719 -0.60 1.09 35.44
CA TRP A 719 -0.49 1.62 36.80
C TRP A 719 -1.89 1.84 37.39
N LEU A 720 -2.73 2.64 36.73
CA LEU A 720 -4.06 3.00 37.22
C LEU A 720 -5.01 1.80 37.38
N SER A 721 -4.80 0.75 36.61
CA SER A 721 -5.63 -0.47 36.68
C SER A 721 -5.09 -1.50 37.68
N SER A 722 -4.01 -1.17 38.39
CA SER A 722 -3.47 -2.02 39.44
C SER A 722 -4.31 -1.91 40.71
N GLY A 723 -4.33 -2.98 41.50
CA GLY A 723 -4.77 -2.91 42.89
C GLY A 723 -3.83 -2.02 43.72
N LYS A 724 -4.07 -1.97 45.04
CA LYS A 724 -3.16 -1.27 45.96
C LYS A 724 -1.74 -1.83 45.79
N VAL A 725 -0.79 -0.95 45.51
CA VAL A 725 0.62 -1.32 45.31
C VAL A 725 1.24 -1.55 46.68
N SER A 726 1.91 -2.69 46.86
CA SER A 726 2.58 -3.09 48.09
C SER A 726 4.10 -2.86 48.04
N ALA A 727 4.70 -2.87 46.84
CA ALA A 727 6.12 -2.66 46.65
C ALA A 727 6.47 -2.10 45.26
N LEU A 728 7.61 -1.41 45.18
CA LEU A 728 8.22 -0.94 43.94
C LEU A 728 9.59 -1.61 43.74
N ARG A 729 9.95 -1.86 42.49
CA ARG A 729 11.27 -2.33 42.05
C ARG A 729 11.79 -1.41 40.94
N LEU A 730 13.05 -0.98 41.06
CA LEU A 730 13.72 -0.15 40.07
C LEU A 730 14.94 -0.87 39.52
N ASP A 731 15.01 -0.92 38.20
CA ASP A 731 16.08 -1.56 37.44
C ASP A 731 16.74 -0.46 36.59
N PRO A 732 17.87 0.10 37.03
CA PRO A 732 18.49 1.24 36.34
C PRO A 732 18.97 0.91 34.91
N ALA A 733 19.39 -0.33 34.67
CA ALA A 733 19.89 -0.84 33.40
C ALA A 733 20.08 -2.37 33.44
N ASP A 734 20.39 -2.98 32.29
CA ASP A 734 20.65 -4.41 32.09
C ASP A 734 22.16 -4.77 32.00
N PHE A 735 23.03 -3.95 32.61
CA PHE A 735 24.49 -4.11 32.52
C PHE A 735 25.22 -3.80 33.82
N LYS A 736 26.50 -4.20 33.88
CA LYS A 736 27.42 -3.88 34.99
C LYS A 736 27.90 -2.44 34.93
N GLY A 737 28.04 -1.82 36.10
CA GLY A 737 28.41 -0.43 36.21
C GLY A 737 27.99 0.20 37.52
N ARG A 738 27.66 1.49 37.48
CA ARG A 738 27.24 2.27 38.64
C ARG A 738 26.03 3.14 38.31
N ALA A 739 25.06 3.16 39.21
CA ALA A 739 23.94 4.09 39.17
C ALA A 739 23.95 5.00 40.41
N GLN A 740 23.77 6.31 40.20
CA GLN A 740 23.56 7.28 41.28
C GLN A 740 22.16 7.87 41.15
N ILE A 741 21.34 7.67 42.18
CA ILE A 741 19.92 8.04 42.20
C ILE A 741 19.72 9.14 43.24
N ARG A 742 19.39 10.35 42.77
CA ARG A 742 19.19 11.53 43.63
C ARG A 742 17.74 11.99 43.59
N GLY A 743 17.27 12.55 44.70
CA GLY A 743 15.95 13.18 44.77
C GLY A 743 14.79 12.25 44.40
N PHE A 744 14.94 10.94 44.66
CA PHE A 744 13.91 9.94 44.36
C PHE A 744 12.69 10.15 45.25
N LYS A 745 11.65 10.73 44.68
CA LYS A 745 10.40 11.10 45.34
C LYS A 745 9.20 10.49 44.64
N VAL A 746 8.29 9.92 45.44
CA VAL A 746 6.96 9.50 44.99
C VAL A 746 5.97 10.56 45.44
N THR A 747 5.23 11.16 44.51
CA THR A 747 4.26 12.22 44.83
C THR A 747 2.86 11.63 44.93
N LEU A 748 2.23 11.81 46.10
CA LEU A 748 0.84 11.43 46.35
C LEU A 748 -0.10 12.63 46.36
N CYS A 749 -1.31 12.38 45.90
CA CYS A 749 -2.44 13.30 45.95
C CYS A 749 -2.98 13.32 47.39
N ALA A 750 -3.35 14.50 47.92
CA ALA A 750 -3.94 14.57 49.25
C ALA A 750 -5.37 14.01 49.21
N LEU A 751 -5.60 12.95 49.98
CA LEU A 751 -6.92 12.33 50.20
C LEU A 751 -7.90 13.32 50.85
#